data_AF-A0AAW0EWA3-F1
#
_entry.id   AF-A0AAW0EWA3-F1
#
_cell.length_a   1.000
_cell.length_b   1.000
_cell.length_c   1.000
_cell.angle_alpha   90.00
_cell.angle_beta   90.00
_cell.angle_gamma   90.00
#
_symmetry.space_group_name_H-M   'P 1'
#
loop_
_entity.id
_entity.type
_entity.pdbx_description
1 polymer ?
#
loop_
_entity_poly.entity_id
_entity_poly.type
_entity_poly.pdbx_seq_one_letter_code
_entity_poly.pdbx_strand_id
1 'polypeptide(L)'
;MNLDVVDATAEALPLELLNNTNKELTAQLTRLEQQLEERQDGVEDQRRRLQFMKEHLGNVRAEIVNTQSLSETKRREVESEDSMCRVMERECARLRQRQTQLERSAEDVRDRLTSVQNRIFQGNLKIEELKATMDYNQEELEQWDEARRQKEEDELAIAHYSKLDEAKMKQLTQRIEKMESGLRKQRKQLDEELLASQHVQGELDRVANEYRKLHDDRSGMLDEWELVVRSITERDEAIRVAAEQYAEGVVWLQQRQQLKKSLSDSLDAAKEETEVINYTIQEREKTSQKLQEAVPVLTQQVQSLQDEVEALREEARRATRDKRAAVLQLEETIVEIERRVAELAVTEERRAIAAGRLREEELAADDLQKQSEFIAQLYRDAERTAHNIAKDIEQLKTATFKANQELAGVRAVQTTNLSEISGAQAQGKNYNAKINQLDGESFSQQGVLYNIEFSIQQMEKRVSRAKGERTEEERKELKGKIVLLQTTLDELEKQNRVLQSQVKRVREEMRQCMVAIEKLEATKKRALEEVLEMDLHCTHSDQDVKQLEKQREDLLIKADTLELQLSRLRTALRAKDAELLTLEERKRQLEADVAERVAEIEVHQRLLQMEAKLAEEERRRLVTELLERQKNLKALKNRQEVLVGRMDPAQARLSQAQLVITAAKERETLQYRGDSLDARIRRMEREMLKLEKTIAVIKASNSLYKHKFDKVSDKDEAVQTQKALKTKFKELKNAMSRRALEANEFQTTARNKQEELRALQFEQQRVGHTQQQMMQEYDAVTHDILTLREAAVRYDQAIEKAKEKVDAAVARDVELVCTRERLDSAVTQLLGVARDAGEEVFDAVRQMLVANQVPTGVS
;
A
#
# COMPACT_ATOMS: atom_id res chain seq x y z
N MET A 1 -156.82 -19.17 3.36
CA MET A 1 -158.13 -18.50 3.43
C MET A 1 -158.83 -18.73 2.11
N ASN A 2 -160.11 -19.11 2.19
CA ASN A 2 -161.11 -19.18 1.14
C ASN A 2 -160.81 -20.02 -0.11
N LEU A 3 -161.54 -21.13 -0.17
CA LEU A 3 -162.14 -21.65 -1.40
C LEU A 3 -162.54 -20.50 -2.32
N ASP A 4 -162.09 -20.52 -3.56
CA ASP A 4 -162.99 -20.38 -4.70
C ASP A 4 -162.46 -21.21 -5.86
N VAL A 5 -163.09 -22.38 -5.94
CA VAL A 5 -163.27 -23.15 -7.16
C VAL A 5 -163.75 -22.20 -8.25
N VAL A 6 -162.93 -22.01 -9.28
CA VAL A 6 -163.47 -21.79 -10.62
C VAL A 6 -162.95 -22.94 -11.47
N ASP A 7 -163.63 -24.08 -11.33
CA ASP A 7 -163.50 -25.26 -12.20
C ASP A 7 -164.06 -24.86 -13.59
N ALA A 8 -163.35 -23.96 -14.27
CA ALA A 8 -163.79 -23.30 -15.51
C ALA A 8 -163.89 -24.26 -16.72
N THR A 9 -163.55 -25.54 -16.53
CA THR A 9 -163.66 -26.56 -17.58
C THR A 9 -164.75 -27.60 -17.29
N ALA A 10 -165.39 -27.56 -16.11
CA ALA A 10 -166.43 -28.52 -15.73
C ALA A 10 -167.77 -28.31 -16.45
N GLU A 11 -168.06 -27.11 -16.97
CA GLU A 11 -169.30 -26.81 -17.72
C GLU A 11 -169.22 -27.10 -19.22
N ALA A 12 -168.07 -27.54 -19.75
CA ALA A 12 -167.85 -27.64 -21.20
C ALA A 12 -167.95 -29.05 -21.79
N LEU A 13 -168.36 -30.07 -21.03
CA LEU A 13 -168.59 -31.44 -21.53
C LEU A 13 -170.09 -31.81 -21.51
N PRO A 14 -170.63 -32.41 -22.58
CA PRO A 14 -172.00 -32.95 -22.57
C PRO A 14 -172.20 -33.90 -21.40
N LEU A 15 -173.39 -33.88 -20.77
CA LEU A 15 -173.71 -34.63 -19.54
C LEU A 15 -173.40 -36.13 -19.59
N GLU A 16 -173.25 -36.72 -20.77
CA GLU A 16 -172.91 -38.14 -20.97
C GLU A 16 -171.39 -38.45 -20.81
N LEU A 17 -170.52 -37.45 -20.65
CA LEU A 17 -169.04 -37.61 -20.64
C LEU A 17 -168.32 -37.14 -19.34
N LEU A 18 -169.06 -36.77 -18.29
CA LEU A 18 -168.47 -36.47 -16.97
C LEU A 18 -168.26 -37.75 -16.13
N ASN A 19 -167.13 -38.43 -16.33
CA ASN A 19 -166.66 -39.51 -15.44
C ASN A 19 -165.55 -39.01 -14.50
N ASN A 20 -165.57 -39.46 -13.23
CA ASN A 20 -164.64 -39.02 -12.17
C ASN A 20 -163.15 -39.11 -12.54
N THR A 21 -162.79 -40.08 -13.37
CA THR A 21 -161.41 -40.30 -13.84
C THR A 21 -160.86 -39.11 -14.60
N ASN A 22 -161.69 -38.42 -15.39
CA ASN A 22 -161.22 -37.32 -16.23
C ASN A 22 -160.95 -36.05 -15.42
N LYS A 23 -161.68 -35.84 -14.30
CA LYS A 23 -161.42 -34.73 -13.38
C LYS A 23 -160.09 -34.91 -12.64
N GLU A 24 -159.80 -36.12 -12.17
CA GLU A 24 -158.53 -36.42 -11.49
C GLU A 24 -157.32 -36.24 -12.41
N LEU A 25 -157.41 -36.67 -13.68
CA LEU A 25 -156.32 -36.48 -14.65
C LEU A 25 -156.03 -35.00 -14.93
N THR A 26 -157.04 -34.16 -14.96
CA THR A 26 -156.87 -32.72 -15.20
C THR A 26 -156.18 -32.04 -14.01
N ALA A 27 -156.52 -32.43 -12.78
CA ALA A 27 -155.84 -31.95 -11.57
C ALA A 27 -154.37 -32.44 -11.49
N GLN A 28 -154.08 -33.65 -11.96
CA GLN A 28 -152.70 -34.16 -12.03
C GLN A 28 -151.84 -33.35 -13.00
N LEU A 29 -152.39 -32.97 -14.17
CA LEU A 29 -151.66 -32.14 -15.15
C LEU A 29 -151.23 -30.80 -14.55
N THR A 30 -152.13 -30.09 -13.89
CA THR A 30 -151.80 -28.78 -13.28
C THR A 30 -150.72 -28.87 -12.21
N ARG A 31 -150.68 -29.95 -11.41
CA ARG A 31 -149.61 -30.17 -10.43
C ARG A 31 -148.25 -30.45 -11.09
N LEU A 32 -148.25 -31.19 -12.19
CA LEU A 32 -147.02 -31.48 -12.93
C LEU A 32 -146.46 -30.23 -13.60
N GLU A 33 -147.31 -29.33 -14.07
CA GLU A 33 -146.89 -28.04 -14.63
C GLU A 33 -146.16 -27.18 -13.59
N GLN A 34 -146.70 -27.05 -12.37
CA GLN A 34 -146.05 -26.31 -11.28
C GLN A 34 -144.68 -26.90 -10.89
N GLN A 35 -144.58 -28.23 -10.79
CA GLN A 35 -143.30 -28.89 -10.50
C GLN A 35 -142.26 -28.67 -11.60
N LEU A 36 -142.70 -28.46 -12.84
CA LEU A 36 -141.81 -28.25 -13.98
C LEU A 36 -141.17 -26.85 -13.91
N GLU A 37 -141.93 -25.82 -13.52
CA GLU A 37 -141.41 -24.46 -13.33
C GLU A 37 -140.35 -24.39 -12.22
N GLU A 38 -140.62 -24.94 -11.03
CA GLU A 38 -139.65 -24.94 -9.92
C GLU A 38 -138.32 -25.62 -10.30
N ARG A 39 -138.39 -26.69 -11.10
CA ARG A 39 -137.19 -27.40 -11.58
C ARG A 39 -136.43 -26.59 -12.63
N GLN A 40 -137.11 -25.81 -13.47
CA GLN A 40 -136.46 -24.92 -14.43
C GLN A 40 -135.65 -23.83 -13.73
N ASP A 41 -136.21 -23.18 -12.71
CA ASP A 41 -135.51 -22.14 -11.94
C ASP A 41 -134.24 -22.70 -11.26
N GLY A 42 -134.33 -23.88 -10.63
CA GLY A 42 -133.18 -24.53 -10.03
C GLY A 42 -132.06 -24.88 -11.02
N VAL A 43 -132.39 -25.18 -12.28
CA VAL A 43 -131.40 -25.43 -13.35
C VAL A 43 -130.71 -24.13 -13.78
N GLU A 44 -131.43 -23.01 -13.84
CA GLU A 44 -130.83 -21.73 -14.20
C GLU A 44 -129.80 -21.25 -13.18
N ASP A 45 -130.08 -21.39 -11.89
CA ASP A 45 -129.14 -21.02 -10.82
C ASP A 45 -127.86 -21.87 -10.86
N GLN A 46 -127.98 -23.17 -11.11
CA GLN A 46 -126.83 -24.06 -11.29
C GLN A 46 -125.98 -23.66 -12.52
N ARG A 47 -126.63 -23.25 -13.63
CA ARG A 47 -125.92 -22.76 -14.82
C ARG A 47 -125.12 -21.49 -14.52
N ARG A 48 -125.70 -20.53 -13.78
CA ARG A 48 -125.00 -19.30 -13.38
C ARG A 48 -123.77 -19.61 -12.50
N ARG A 49 -123.92 -20.49 -11.51
CA ARG A 49 -122.81 -20.93 -10.65
C ARG A 49 -121.69 -21.62 -11.43
N LEU A 50 -122.05 -22.51 -12.37
CA LEU A 50 -121.08 -23.17 -13.24
C LEU A 50 -120.32 -22.18 -14.12
N GLN A 51 -120.99 -21.13 -14.62
CA GLN A 51 -120.33 -20.09 -15.41
C GLN A 51 -119.29 -19.34 -14.57
N PHE A 52 -119.65 -18.89 -13.36
CA PHE A 52 -118.71 -18.21 -12.47
C PHE A 52 -117.49 -19.09 -12.11
N MET A 53 -117.72 -20.38 -11.83
CA MET A 53 -116.61 -21.30 -11.55
C MET A 53 -115.69 -21.52 -12.77
N LYS A 54 -116.23 -21.51 -13.99
CA LYS A 54 -115.41 -21.59 -15.22
C LYS A 54 -114.55 -20.35 -15.40
N GLU A 55 -115.10 -19.16 -15.15
CA GLU A 55 -114.36 -17.90 -15.22
C GLU A 55 -113.25 -17.85 -14.16
N HIS A 56 -113.56 -18.20 -12.92
CA HIS A 56 -112.56 -18.29 -11.85
C HIS A 56 -111.46 -19.31 -12.17
N LEU A 57 -111.80 -20.48 -12.71
CA LEU A 57 -110.83 -21.49 -13.14
C LEU A 57 -109.95 -20.99 -14.30
N GLY A 58 -110.51 -20.17 -15.20
CA GLY A 58 -109.75 -19.47 -16.23
C GLY A 58 -108.71 -18.52 -15.63
N ASN A 59 -109.10 -17.72 -14.64
CA ASN A 59 -108.20 -16.80 -13.94
C ASN A 59 -107.10 -17.54 -13.18
N VAL A 60 -107.44 -18.61 -12.45
CA VAL A 60 -106.45 -19.43 -11.74
C VAL A 60 -105.45 -20.06 -12.71
N ARG A 61 -105.90 -20.53 -13.88
CA ARG A 61 -104.99 -21.04 -14.91
C ARG A 61 -104.06 -19.95 -15.44
N ALA A 62 -104.55 -18.74 -15.66
CA ALA A 62 -103.71 -17.62 -16.08
C ALA A 62 -102.66 -17.28 -15.02
N GLU A 63 -103.02 -17.26 -13.73
CA GLU A 63 -102.07 -17.05 -12.63
C GLU A 63 -101.01 -18.16 -12.52
N ILE A 64 -101.40 -19.42 -12.77
CA ILE A 64 -100.44 -20.53 -12.82
C ILE A 64 -99.44 -20.33 -13.96
N VAL A 65 -99.90 -19.94 -15.16
CA VAL A 65 -98.98 -19.68 -16.29
C VAL A 65 -98.08 -18.48 -15.99
N ASN A 66 -98.61 -17.42 -15.40
CA ASN A 66 -97.82 -16.25 -14.99
C ASN A 66 -96.74 -16.62 -13.97
N THR A 67 -97.10 -17.37 -12.91
CA THR A 67 -96.15 -17.81 -11.88
C THR A 67 -95.11 -18.79 -12.43
N GLN A 68 -95.50 -19.68 -13.36
CA GLN A 68 -94.55 -20.56 -14.06
C GLN A 68 -93.55 -19.74 -14.88
N SER A 69 -94.03 -18.76 -15.67
CA SER A 69 -93.16 -17.89 -16.45
C SER A 69 -92.18 -17.09 -15.58
N LEU A 70 -92.64 -16.60 -14.42
CA LEU A 70 -91.80 -15.91 -13.46
C LEU A 70 -90.73 -16.83 -12.85
N SER A 71 -91.09 -18.08 -12.54
CA SER A 71 -90.13 -19.06 -12.02
C SER A 71 -89.08 -19.42 -13.08
N GLU A 72 -89.48 -19.54 -14.34
CA GLU A 72 -88.55 -19.76 -15.45
C GLU A 72 -87.61 -18.58 -15.66
N THR A 73 -88.10 -17.33 -15.60
CA THR A 73 -87.23 -16.16 -15.68
C THR A 73 -86.23 -16.12 -14.52
N LYS A 74 -86.68 -16.44 -13.30
CA LYS A 74 -85.79 -16.51 -12.13
C LYS A 74 -84.76 -17.62 -12.26
N ARG A 75 -85.14 -18.79 -12.82
CA ARG A 75 -84.19 -19.86 -13.12
C ARG A 75 -83.13 -19.42 -14.12
N ARG A 76 -83.52 -18.72 -15.20
CA ARG A 76 -82.57 -18.18 -16.19
C ARG A 76 -81.64 -17.12 -15.58
N GLU A 77 -82.15 -16.27 -14.70
CA GLU A 77 -81.32 -15.31 -13.95
C GLU A 77 -80.26 -16.03 -13.10
N VAL A 78 -80.66 -17.05 -12.32
CA VAL A 78 -79.73 -17.87 -11.52
C VAL A 78 -78.68 -18.55 -12.41
N GLU A 79 -79.10 -19.15 -13.53
CA GLU A 79 -78.17 -19.77 -14.49
C GLU A 79 -77.16 -18.74 -15.07
N SER A 80 -77.61 -17.49 -15.29
CA SER A 80 -76.74 -16.41 -15.76
C SER A 80 -75.75 -15.94 -14.67
N GLU A 81 -76.20 -15.86 -13.42
CA GLU A 81 -75.36 -15.55 -12.26
C GLU A 81 -74.31 -16.64 -12.04
N ASP A 82 -74.70 -17.92 -12.10
CA ASP A 82 -73.77 -19.06 -12.02
C ASP A 82 -72.73 -19.02 -13.13
N SER A 83 -73.13 -18.69 -14.37
CA SER A 83 -72.20 -18.51 -15.47
C SER A 83 -71.23 -17.37 -15.22
N MET A 84 -71.70 -16.24 -14.67
CA MET A 84 -70.86 -15.10 -14.33
C MET A 84 -69.87 -15.46 -13.20
N CYS A 85 -70.34 -16.14 -12.15
CA CYS A 85 -69.50 -16.64 -11.05
C CYS A 85 -68.39 -17.54 -11.57
N ARG A 86 -68.70 -18.49 -12.48
CA ARG A 86 -67.68 -19.36 -13.10
C ARG A 86 -66.65 -18.57 -13.90
N VAL A 87 -67.06 -17.52 -14.61
CA VAL A 87 -66.11 -16.64 -15.31
C VAL A 87 -65.21 -15.91 -14.31
N MET A 88 -65.78 -15.37 -13.24
CA MET A 88 -65.03 -14.70 -12.18
C MET A 88 -64.07 -15.64 -11.46
N GLU A 89 -64.46 -16.90 -11.20
CA GLU A 89 -63.58 -17.92 -10.63
C GLU A 89 -62.41 -18.25 -11.55
N ARG A 90 -62.65 -18.38 -12.86
CA ARG A 90 -61.59 -18.58 -13.86
C ARG A 90 -60.65 -17.39 -13.93
N GLU A 91 -61.18 -16.17 -13.89
CA GLU A 91 -60.40 -14.94 -13.87
C GLU A 91 -59.56 -14.84 -12.60
N CYS A 92 -60.14 -15.13 -11.43
CA CYS A 92 -59.42 -15.24 -10.16
C CYS A 92 -58.31 -16.31 -10.22
N ALA A 93 -58.58 -17.48 -10.79
CA ALA A 93 -57.57 -18.53 -10.96
C ALA A 93 -56.44 -18.09 -11.90
N ARG A 94 -56.77 -17.42 -13.02
CA ARG A 94 -55.79 -16.82 -13.94
C ARG A 94 -54.94 -15.76 -13.25
N LEU A 95 -55.56 -14.88 -12.46
CA LEU A 95 -54.86 -13.86 -11.70
C LEU A 95 -53.95 -14.46 -10.63
N ARG A 96 -54.38 -15.50 -9.91
CA ARG A 96 -53.52 -16.25 -8.97
C ARG A 96 -52.34 -16.92 -9.68
N GLN A 97 -52.57 -17.52 -10.85
CA GLN A 97 -51.48 -18.07 -11.65
C GLN A 97 -50.51 -16.97 -12.11
N ARG A 98 -51.02 -15.81 -12.51
CA ARG A 98 -50.17 -14.67 -12.87
C ARG A 98 -49.38 -14.13 -11.68
N GLN A 99 -50.01 -14.06 -10.51
CA GLN A 99 -49.36 -13.68 -9.26
C GLN A 99 -48.21 -14.63 -8.93
N THR A 100 -48.45 -15.94 -8.94
CA THR A 100 -47.37 -16.92 -8.67
C THR A 100 -46.25 -16.87 -9.70
N GLN A 101 -46.54 -16.60 -10.98
CA GLN A 101 -45.51 -16.34 -11.99
C GLN A 101 -44.70 -15.07 -11.68
N LEU A 102 -45.35 -13.99 -11.26
CA LEU A 102 -44.69 -12.75 -10.88
C LEU A 102 -43.85 -12.92 -9.61
N GLU A 103 -44.34 -13.66 -8.61
CA GLU A 103 -43.60 -13.99 -7.39
C GLU A 103 -42.33 -14.77 -7.71
N ARG A 104 -42.40 -15.80 -8.57
CA ARG A 104 -41.21 -16.52 -9.07
C ARG A 104 -40.25 -15.60 -9.80
N SER A 105 -40.75 -14.73 -10.68
CA SER A 105 -39.88 -13.77 -11.38
C SER A 105 -39.23 -12.77 -10.41
N ALA A 106 -39.91 -12.41 -9.32
CA ALA A 106 -39.37 -11.56 -8.27
C ALA A 106 -38.29 -12.29 -7.46
N GLU A 107 -38.48 -13.59 -7.17
CA GLU A 107 -37.46 -14.45 -6.56
C GLU A 107 -36.22 -14.56 -7.47
N ASP A 108 -36.40 -14.84 -8.76
CA ASP A 108 -35.29 -14.88 -9.72
C ASP A 108 -34.52 -13.55 -9.79
N VAL A 109 -35.23 -12.42 -9.73
CA VAL A 109 -34.60 -11.10 -9.69
C VAL A 109 -33.87 -10.87 -8.37
N ARG A 110 -34.41 -11.33 -7.24
CA ARG A 110 -33.72 -11.27 -5.93
C ARG A 110 -32.45 -12.12 -5.95
N ASP A 111 -32.49 -13.33 -6.51
CA ASP A 111 -31.31 -14.20 -6.62
C ASP A 111 -30.24 -13.63 -7.56
N ARG A 112 -30.65 -12.98 -8.66
CA ARG A 112 -29.73 -12.22 -9.50
C ARG A 112 -29.15 -11.03 -8.76
N LEU A 113 -29.95 -10.32 -7.97
CA LEU A 113 -29.49 -9.19 -7.18
C LEU A 113 -28.48 -9.63 -6.12
N THR A 114 -28.74 -10.72 -5.38
CA THR A 114 -27.80 -11.27 -4.39
C THR A 114 -26.52 -11.76 -5.08
N SER A 115 -26.61 -12.38 -6.25
CA SER A 115 -25.44 -12.76 -7.05
C SER A 115 -24.60 -11.54 -7.47
N VAL A 116 -25.24 -10.46 -7.94
CA VAL A 116 -24.56 -9.21 -8.30
C VAL A 116 -23.96 -8.55 -7.06
N GLN A 117 -24.67 -8.50 -5.94
CA GLN A 117 -24.15 -7.98 -4.67
C GLN A 117 -22.93 -8.76 -4.20
N ASN A 118 -22.96 -10.10 -4.29
CA ASN A 118 -21.80 -10.93 -3.96
C ASN A 118 -20.61 -10.67 -4.89
N ARG A 119 -20.85 -10.48 -6.20
CA ARG A 119 -19.80 -10.11 -7.16
C ARG A 119 -19.24 -8.71 -6.87
N ILE A 120 -20.08 -7.75 -6.52
CA ILE A 120 -19.65 -6.40 -6.13
C ILE A 120 -18.82 -6.48 -4.85
N PHE A 121 -19.26 -7.27 -3.85
CA PHE A 121 -18.53 -7.46 -2.61
C PHE A 121 -17.16 -8.10 -2.84
N GLN A 122 -17.08 -9.18 -3.63
CA GLN A 122 -15.81 -9.80 -4.03
C GLN A 122 -14.94 -8.83 -4.84
N GLY A 123 -15.55 -8.04 -5.73
CA GLY A 123 -14.86 -6.99 -6.49
C GLY A 123 -14.27 -5.92 -5.57
N ASN A 124 -15.02 -5.47 -4.56
CA ASN A 124 -14.56 -4.50 -3.57
C ASN A 124 -13.44 -5.05 -2.70
N LEU A 125 -13.55 -6.30 -2.22
CA LEU A 125 -12.45 -6.97 -1.51
C LEU A 125 -11.18 -7.01 -2.36
N LYS A 126 -11.32 -7.35 -3.65
CA LYS A 126 -10.17 -7.35 -4.56
C LYS A 126 -9.61 -5.96 -4.82
N ILE A 127 -10.45 -4.92 -4.84
CA ILE A 127 -10.01 -3.53 -4.92
C ILE A 127 -9.26 -3.14 -3.64
N GLU A 128 -9.73 -3.55 -2.46
CA GLU A 128 -9.05 -3.31 -1.19
C GLU A 128 -7.70 -4.03 -1.13
N GLU A 129 -7.62 -5.29 -1.58
CA GLU A 129 -6.37 -6.02 -1.75
C GLU A 129 -5.42 -5.28 -2.71
N LEU A 130 -5.91 -4.81 -3.85
CA LEU A 130 -5.10 -4.04 -4.82
C LEU A 130 -4.65 -2.69 -4.28
N LYS A 131 -5.47 -2.04 -3.44
CA LYS A 131 -5.07 -0.80 -2.77
C LYS A 131 -3.97 -1.06 -1.75
N ALA A 132 -4.12 -2.09 -0.91
CA ALA A 132 -3.10 -2.46 0.05
C ALA A 132 -1.77 -2.85 -0.65
N THR A 133 -1.82 -3.56 -1.78
CA THR A 133 -0.61 -3.84 -2.56
C THR A 133 -0.05 -2.60 -3.25
N MET A 134 -0.90 -1.68 -3.71
CA MET A 134 -0.46 -0.39 -4.26
C MET A 134 0.22 0.47 -3.19
N ASP A 135 -0.35 0.57 -1.99
CA ASP A 135 0.22 1.30 -0.86
C ASP A 135 1.57 0.68 -0.45
N TYR A 136 1.64 -0.66 -0.36
CA TYR A 136 2.89 -1.37 -0.10
C TYR A 136 3.95 -1.11 -1.19
N ASN A 137 3.57 -1.20 -2.47
CA ASN A 137 4.49 -0.93 -3.58
C ASN A 137 4.95 0.52 -3.58
N GLN A 138 4.10 1.46 -3.15
CA GLN A 138 4.46 2.86 -3.00
C GLN A 138 5.45 3.06 -1.86
N GLU A 139 5.21 2.47 -0.69
CA GLU A 139 6.17 2.49 0.44
C GLU A 139 7.51 1.86 0.03
N GLU A 140 7.49 0.76 -0.72
CA GLU A 140 8.70 0.12 -1.23
C GLU A 140 9.44 1.04 -2.20
N LEU A 141 8.74 1.70 -3.13
CA LEU A 141 9.32 2.66 -4.06
C LEU A 141 9.95 3.86 -3.33
N GLU A 142 9.26 4.41 -2.33
CA GLU A 142 9.78 5.51 -1.51
C GLU A 142 11.05 5.10 -0.76
N GLN A 143 11.10 3.87 -0.22
CA GLN A 143 12.31 3.32 0.40
C GLN A 143 13.46 3.18 -0.62
N TRP A 144 13.19 2.72 -1.83
CA TRP A 144 14.19 2.63 -2.89
C TRP A 144 14.69 4.01 -3.35
N ASP A 145 13.82 5.00 -3.44
CA ASP A 145 14.19 6.37 -3.78
C ASP A 145 15.04 7.02 -2.68
N GLU A 146 14.71 6.77 -1.41
CA GLU A 146 15.50 7.25 -0.26
C GLU A 146 16.87 6.57 -0.22
N ALA A 147 16.91 5.24 -0.41
CA ALA A 147 18.17 4.49 -0.51
C ALA A 147 19.02 4.95 -1.70
N ARG A 148 18.39 5.24 -2.84
CA ARG A 148 19.06 5.81 -4.01
C ARG A 148 19.64 7.19 -3.70
N ARG A 149 18.89 8.09 -3.06
CA ARG A 149 19.41 9.40 -2.64
C ARG A 149 20.59 9.26 -1.69
N GLN A 150 20.49 8.38 -0.69
CA GLN A 150 21.60 8.12 0.24
C GLN A 150 22.83 7.60 -0.52
N LYS A 151 22.65 6.76 -1.54
CA LYS A 151 23.76 6.30 -2.39
C LYS A 151 24.35 7.41 -3.25
N GLU A 152 23.53 8.29 -3.82
CA GLU A 152 24.01 9.46 -4.56
C GLU A 152 24.77 10.42 -3.64
N GLU A 153 24.33 10.63 -2.40
CA GLU A 153 25.04 11.41 -1.37
C GLU A 153 26.37 10.74 -0.96
N ASP A 154 26.37 9.43 -0.73
CA ASP A 154 27.58 8.64 -0.46
C ASP A 154 28.59 8.79 -1.61
N GLU A 155 28.14 8.64 -2.87
CA GLU A 155 28.98 8.79 -4.06
C GLU A 155 29.58 10.20 -4.18
N LEU A 156 28.78 11.24 -3.91
CA LEU A 156 29.27 12.62 -3.87
C LEU A 156 30.32 12.82 -2.78
N ALA A 157 30.13 12.22 -1.60
CA ALA A 157 31.10 12.26 -0.51
C ALA A 157 32.40 11.53 -0.88
N ILE A 158 32.31 10.33 -1.49
CA ILE A 158 33.47 9.58 -1.98
C ILE A 158 34.22 10.38 -3.05
N ALA A 159 33.51 11.01 -3.99
CA ALA A 159 34.12 11.85 -5.02
C ALA A 159 34.81 13.08 -4.40
N HIS A 160 34.24 13.67 -3.35
CA HIS A 160 34.86 14.76 -2.62
C HIS A 160 36.16 14.31 -1.91
N TYR A 161 36.12 13.18 -1.19
CA TYR A 161 37.31 12.62 -0.55
C TYR A 161 38.38 12.23 -1.56
N SER A 162 38.00 11.63 -2.69
CA SER A 162 38.93 11.32 -3.79
C SER A 162 39.63 12.57 -4.31
N LYS A 163 38.91 13.68 -4.52
CA LYS A 163 39.53 14.97 -4.91
C LYS A 163 40.48 15.52 -3.85
N LEU A 164 40.12 15.41 -2.57
CA LEU A 164 40.99 15.82 -1.47
C LEU A 164 42.26 14.96 -1.41
N ASP A 165 42.12 13.65 -1.58
CA ASP A 165 43.24 12.70 -1.62
C ASP A 165 44.13 12.94 -2.84
N GLU A 166 43.58 13.19 -4.02
CA GLU A 166 44.36 13.60 -5.20
C GLU A 166 45.14 14.89 -4.96
N ALA A 167 44.53 15.89 -4.33
CA ALA A 167 45.20 17.13 -3.98
C ALA A 167 46.35 16.88 -2.98
N LYS A 168 46.11 16.04 -1.96
CA LYS A 168 47.13 15.66 -0.97
C LYS A 168 48.26 14.84 -1.59
N MET A 169 47.94 13.92 -2.50
CA MET A 169 48.92 13.16 -3.28
C MET A 169 49.79 14.10 -4.10
N LYS A 170 49.21 15.05 -4.85
CA LYS A 170 49.97 16.06 -5.62
C LYS A 170 50.89 16.88 -4.70
N GLN A 171 50.42 17.30 -3.53
CA GLN A 171 51.24 18.02 -2.54
C GLN A 171 52.40 17.17 -2.02
N LEU A 172 52.15 15.90 -1.70
CA LEU A 172 53.19 14.97 -1.25
C LEU A 172 54.21 14.68 -2.35
N THR A 173 53.77 14.46 -3.59
CA THR A 173 54.66 14.28 -4.75
C THR A 173 55.54 15.50 -4.96
N GLN A 174 54.98 16.71 -4.95
CA GLN A 174 55.78 17.95 -5.02
C GLN A 174 56.79 18.07 -3.86
N ARG A 175 56.43 17.61 -2.66
CA ARG A 175 57.34 17.60 -1.51
C ARG A 175 58.46 16.57 -1.70
N ILE A 176 58.15 15.39 -2.22
CA ILE A 176 59.14 14.36 -2.59
C ILE A 176 60.10 14.93 -3.64
N GLU A 177 59.60 15.51 -4.73
CA GLU A 177 60.43 16.13 -5.78
C GLU A 177 61.35 17.22 -5.22
N LYS A 178 60.86 18.07 -4.32
CA LYS A 178 61.68 19.07 -3.62
C LYS A 178 62.79 18.41 -2.80
N MET A 179 62.46 17.40 -2.00
CA MET A 179 63.44 16.66 -1.18
C MET A 179 64.47 15.93 -2.06
N GLU A 180 64.04 15.30 -3.15
CA GLU A 180 64.95 14.66 -4.12
C GLU A 180 65.87 15.68 -4.77
N SER A 181 65.37 16.86 -5.16
CA SER A 181 66.20 17.93 -5.70
C SER A 181 67.23 18.42 -4.67
N GLY A 182 66.84 18.49 -3.39
CA GLY A 182 67.73 18.80 -2.27
C GLY A 182 68.81 17.75 -2.09
N LEU A 183 68.44 16.46 -2.07
CA LEU A 183 69.37 15.34 -1.99
C LEU A 183 70.35 15.32 -3.16
N ARG A 184 69.88 15.59 -4.39
CA ARG A 184 70.76 15.69 -5.57
C ARG A 184 71.76 16.83 -5.43
N LYS A 185 71.36 17.99 -4.89
CA LYS A 185 72.27 19.11 -4.62
C LYS A 185 73.31 18.77 -3.57
N GLN A 186 72.89 18.19 -2.44
CA GLN A 186 73.80 17.79 -1.37
C GLN A 186 74.78 16.71 -1.82
N ARG A 187 74.33 15.75 -2.63
CA ARG A 187 75.20 14.73 -3.21
C ARG A 187 76.25 15.32 -4.13
N LYS A 188 75.87 16.27 -5.00
CA LYS A 188 76.84 17.02 -5.82
C LYS A 188 77.86 17.78 -4.98
N GLN A 189 77.42 18.48 -3.94
CA GLN A 189 78.32 19.17 -3.01
C GLN A 189 79.27 18.20 -2.32
N LEU A 190 78.78 17.05 -1.87
CA LEU A 190 79.62 16.02 -1.27
C LEU A 190 80.67 15.48 -2.26
N ASP A 191 80.26 15.20 -3.50
CA ASP A 191 81.18 14.74 -4.54
C ASP A 191 82.25 15.81 -4.87
N GLU A 192 81.88 17.08 -4.93
CA GLU A 192 82.79 18.22 -5.12
C GLU A 192 83.81 18.34 -3.97
N GLU A 193 83.35 18.29 -2.71
CA GLU A 193 84.23 18.33 -1.53
C GLU A 193 85.15 17.10 -1.44
N LEU A 194 84.64 15.92 -1.82
CA LEU A 194 85.42 14.69 -1.85
C LEU A 194 86.52 14.74 -2.92
N LEU A 195 86.22 15.25 -4.11
CA LEU A 195 87.22 15.50 -5.15
C LEU A 195 88.25 16.55 -4.72
N ALA A 196 87.82 17.63 -4.05
CA ALA A 196 88.73 18.63 -3.51
C ALA A 196 89.67 18.03 -2.44
N SER A 197 89.13 17.23 -1.51
CA SER A 197 89.94 16.53 -0.51
C SER A 197 90.91 15.53 -1.13
N GLN A 198 90.50 14.77 -2.15
CA GLN A 198 91.38 13.85 -2.88
C GLN A 198 92.49 14.59 -3.62
N HIS A 199 92.18 15.75 -4.21
CA HIS A 199 93.17 16.60 -4.87
C HIS A 199 94.24 17.07 -3.88
N VAL A 200 93.82 17.63 -2.73
CA VAL A 200 94.73 18.07 -1.66
C VAL A 200 95.57 16.90 -1.12
N GLN A 201 94.97 15.73 -0.95
CA GLN A 201 95.71 14.54 -0.53
C GLN A 201 96.76 14.12 -1.57
N GLY A 202 96.44 14.18 -2.86
CA GLY A 202 97.41 13.94 -3.93
C GLY A 202 98.56 14.96 -3.96
N GLU A 203 98.28 16.23 -3.67
CA GLU A 203 99.32 17.25 -3.51
C GLU A 203 100.21 16.97 -2.29
N LEU A 204 99.63 16.58 -1.15
CA LEU A 204 100.37 16.20 0.05
C LEU A 204 101.28 14.98 -0.19
N ASP A 205 100.79 13.95 -0.86
CA ASP A 205 101.59 12.77 -1.21
C ASP A 205 102.75 13.12 -2.15
N ARG A 206 102.50 14.03 -3.10
CA ARG A 206 103.56 14.55 -3.98
C ARG A 206 104.63 15.30 -3.19
N VAL A 207 104.23 16.21 -2.31
CA VAL A 207 105.15 16.95 -1.44
C VAL A 207 105.91 16.01 -0.51
N ALA A 208 105.26 14.99 0.05
CA ALA A 208 105.90 13.99 0.90
C ALA A 208 106.94 13.16 0.12
N ASN A 209 106.67 12.83 -1.13
CA ASN A 209 107.62 12.15 -2.01
C ASN A 209 108.81 13.06 -2.39
N GLU A 210 108.55 14.34 -2.66
CA GLU A 210 109.61 15.34 -2.90
C GLU A 210 110.48 15.53 -1.65
N TYR A 211 109.87 15.56 -0.45
CA TYR A 211 110.60 15.59 0.82
C TYR A 211 111.50 14.38 1.02
N ARG A 212 111.01 13.17 0.71
CA ARG A 212 111.83 11.94 0.77
C ARG A 212 113.03 12.00 -0.17
N LYS A 213 112.82 12.42 -1.42
CA LYS A 213 113.92 12.60 -2.39
C LYS A 213 114.96 13.61 -1.89
N LEU A 214 114.54 14.77 -1.38
CA LEU A 214 115.44 15.77 -0.82
C LEU A 214 116.22 15.24 0.40
N HIS A 215 115.59 14.38 1.20
CA HIS A 215 116.28 13.71 2.32
C HIS A 215 117.31 12.68 1.83
N ASP A 216 117.00 11.90 0.81
CA ASP A 216 117.93 10.95 0.20
C ASP A 216 119.11 11.69 -0.45
N ASP A 217 118.85 12.76 -1.20
CA ASP A 217 119.87 13.62 -1.81
C ASP A 217 120.78 14.25 -0.74
N ARG A 218 120.18 14.74 0.35
CA ARG A 218 120.94 15.27 1.50
C ARG A 218 121.80 14.20 2.15
N SER A 219 121.28 12.99 2.32
CA SER A 219 122.06 11.85 2.86
C SER A 219 123.24 11.54 1.94
N GLY A 220 123.01 11.46 0.63
CA GLY A 220 124.08 11.24 -0.35
C GLY A 220 125.16 12.33 -0.31
N MET A 221 124.77 13.61 -0.22
CA MET A 221 125.72 14.72 -0.06
C MET A 221 126.51 14.64 1.25
N LEU A 222 125.89 14.18 2.35
CA LEU A 222 126.60 13.98 3.62
C LEU A 222 127.61 12.84 3.53
N ASP A 223 127.26 11.74 2.87
CA ASP A 223 128.18 10.62 2.64
C ASP A 223 129.39 11.06 1.78
N GLU A 224 129.14 11.83 0.71
CA GLU A 224 130.20 12.42 -0.11
C GLU A 224 131.09 13.37 0.71
N TRP A 225 130.48 14.20 1.57
CA TRP A 225 131.21 15.10 2.45
C TRP A 225 132.05 14.35 3.48
N GLU A 226 131.52 13.29 4.10
CA GLU A 226 132.27 12.42 5.01
C GLU A 226 133.46 11.77 4.32
N LEU A 227 133.29 11.31 3.07
CA LEU A 227 134.38 10.73 2.28
C LEU A 227 135.51 11.74 2.04
N VAL A 228 135.15 12.99 1.68
CA VAL A 228 136.12 14.08 1.50
C VAL A 228 136.85 14.39 2.81
N VAL A 229 136.14 14.46 3.93
CA VAL A 229 136.76 14.68 5.25
C VAL A 229 137.73 13.56 5.60
N ARG A 230 137.36 12.28 5.39
CA ARG A 230 138.27 11.14 5.61
C ARG A 230 139.53 11.25 4.74
N SER A 231 139.37 11.58 3.46
CA SER A 231 140.51 11.80 2.56
C SER A 231 141.44 12.92 3.02
N ILE A 232 140.89 14.01 3.59
CA ILE A 232 141.69 15.09 4.18
C ILE A 232 142.47 14.57 5.40
N THR A 233 141.82 13.84 6.31
CA THR A 233 142.51 13.30 7.50
C THR A 233 143.62 12.32 7.16
N GLU A 234 143.45 11.48 6.14
CA GLU A 234 144.51 10.57 5.66
C GLU A 234 145.71 11.32 5.07
N ARG A 235 145.45 12.42 4.35
CA ARG A 235 146.52 13.29 3.82
C ARG A 235 147.27 14.02 4.92
N ASP A 236 146.57 14.54 5.93
CA ASP A 236 147.20 15.23 7.06
C ASP A 236 148.10 14.28 7.87
N GLU A 237 147.67 13.03 8.08
CA GLU A 237 148.50 12.01 8.74
C GLU A 237 149.74 11.67 7.91
N ALA A 238 149.61 11.55 6.58
CA ALA A 238 150.75 11.36 5.69
C ALA A 238 151.74 12.53 5.73
N ILE A 239 151.26 13.78 5.82
CA ILE A 239 152.10 14.97 6.00
C ILE A 239 152.83 14.93 7.35
N ARG A 240 152.14 14.51 8.42
CA ARG A 240 152.73 14.39 9.76
C ARG A 240 153.89 13.39 9.79
N VAL A 241 153.70 12.21 9.20
CA VAL A 241 154.76 11.18 9.07
C VAL A 241 155.95 11.70 8.24
N ALA A 242 155.70 12.43 7.15
CA ALA A 242 156.75 13.02 6.35
C ALA A 242 157.54 14.11 7.12
N ALA A 243 156.87 14.89 7.97
CA ALA A 243 157.50 15.90 8.81
C ALA A 243 158.39 15.27 9.91
N GLU A 244 157.97 14.16 10.51
CA GLU A 244 158.76 13.41 11.50
C GLU A 244 160.06 12.87 10.90
N GLN A 245 160.00 12.30 9.69
CA GLN A 245 161.20 11.83 8.96
C GLN A 245 162.17 12.98 8.63
N TYR A 246 161.65 14.17 8.31
CA TYR A 246 162.48 15.35 8.08
C TYR A 246 163.19 15.83 9.37
N ALA A 247 162.50 15.79 10.51
CA ALA A 247 163.06 16.18 11.81
C ALA A 247 164.22 15.25 12.24
N GLU A 248 164.08 13.94 12.04
CA GLU A 248 165.15 12.96 12.31
C GLU A 248 166.41 13.23 11.46
N GLY A 249 166.23 13.59 10.18
CA GLY A 249 167.33 13.97 9.30
C GLY A 249 168.11 15.21 9.75
N VAL A 250 167.42 16.21 10.34
CA VAL A 250 168.04 17.44 10.87
C VAL A 250 168.88 17.14 12.12
N VAL A 251 168.41 16.27 13.01
CA VAL A 251 169.14 15.88 14.23
C VAL A 251 170.44 15.13 13.89
N TRP A 252 170.40 14.26 12.88
CA TRP A 252 171.59 13.54 12.39
C TRP A 252 172.67 14.49 11.82
N LEU A 253 172.27 15.52 11.08
CA LEU A 253 173.19 16.56 10.55
C LEU A 253 173.86 17.37 11.67
N GLN A 254 173.11 17.72 12.72
CA GLN A 254 173.61 18.49 13.86
C GLN A 254 174.68 17.72 14.67
N GLN A 255 174.49 16.41 14.89
CA GLN A 255 175.46 15.57 15.60
C GLN A 255 176.80 15.45 14.84
N ARG A 256 176.75 15.39 13.51
CA ARG A 256 177.95 15.32 12.65
C ARG A 256 178.69 16.67 12.56
N GLN A 257 177.97 17.78 12.68
CA GLN A 257 178.56 19.13 12.77
C GLN A 257 179.27 19.38 14.10
N GLN A 258 178.75 18.86 15.22
CA GLN A 258 179.39 18.96 16.54
C GLN A 258 180.72 18.18 16.60
N LEU A 259 180.78 16.98 16.01
CA LEU A 259 182.02 16.19 15.93
C LEU A 259 183.10 16.87 15.08
N LYS A 260 182.70 17.62 14.04
CA LYS A 260 183.62 18.37 13.18
C LYS A 260 184.20 19.61 13.88
N LYS A 261 183.42 20.26 14.74
CA LYS A 261 183.90 21.36 15.61
C LYS A 261 184.94 20.87 16.62
N SER A 262 184.68 19.76 17.33
CA SER A 262 185.63 19.24 18.33
C SER A 262 186.99 18.82 17.75
N LEU A 263 187.03 18.36 16.49
CA LEU A 263 188.28 18.05 15.77
C LEU A 263 189.04 19.30 15.29
N SER A 264 188.33 20.41 15.02
CA SER A 264 188.93 21.72 14.69
C SER A 264 189.59 22.33 15.92
N ASP A 265 188.91 22.30 17.07
CA ASP A 265 189.39 22.90 18.31
C ASP A 265 190.68 22.20 18.82
N SER A 266 190.80 20.88 18.60
CA SER A 266 192.04 20.13 18.88
C SER A 266 193.21 20.44 17.92
N LEU A 267 192.91 20.91 16.70
CA LEU A 267 193.93 21.31 15.72
C LEU A 267 194.44 22.73 16.01
N ASP A 268 193.55 23.63 16.47
CA ASP A 268 193.90 25.01 16.79
C ASP A 268 194.71 25.12 18.10
N ALA A 269 194.45 24.26 19.09
CA ALA A 269 195.31 24.13 20.28
C ALA A 269 196.77 23.70 19.96
N ALA A 270 196.97 22.87 18.93
CA ALA A 270 198.31 22.48 18.47
C ALA A 270 199.02 23.57 17.64
N LYS A 271 198.26 24.51 17.06
CA LYS A 271 198.79 25.69 16.35
C LYS A 271 199.23 26.78 17.33
N GLU A 272 198.49 27.00 18.41
CA GLU A 272 198.87 27.97 19.46
C GLU A 272 200.20 27.58 20.13
N GLU A 273 200.45 26.28 20.34
CA GLU A 273 201.74 25.79 20.86
C GLU A 273 202.92 25.98 19.88
N THR A 274 202.67 26.02 18.58
CA THR A 274 203.71 26.25 17.55
C THR A 274 203.95 27.74 17.25
N GLU A 275 202.96 28.62 17.45
CA GLU A 275 203.12 30.07 17.32
C GLU A 275 203.98 30.70 18.43
N VAL A 276 203.91 30.18 19.66
CA VAL A 276 204.75 30.64 20.80
C VAL A 276 206.24 30.35 20.56
N ILE A 277 206.57 29.28 19.83
CA ILE A 277 207.94 28.92 19.45
C ILE A 277 208.47 29.83 18.31
N ASN A 278 207.61 30.40 17.47
CA ASN A 278 207.99 31.27 16.33
C ASN A 278 208.18 32.76 16.70
N TYR A 279 207.44 33.33 17.66
CA TYR A 279 207.59 34.74 18.07
C TYR A 279 208.96 35.03 18.74
N THR A 280 209.49 34.06 19.50
CA THR A 280 210.75 34.26 20.25
C THR A 280 212.01 34.24 19.37
N ILE A 281 211.90 33.82 18.10
CA ILE A 281 213.00 33.75 17.12
C ILE A 281 213.08 35.01 16.21
N GLN A 282 211.96 35.70 15.90
CA GLN A 282 211.90 36.77 14.87
C GLN A 282 212.36 38.19 15.26
N GLU A 283 212.41 38.60 16.53
CA GLU A 283 212.85 39.98 16.90
C GLU A 283 214.31 40.08 17.38
N ARG A 284 214.98 38.93 17.61
CA ARG A 284 216.46 38.91 17.64
C ARG A 284 217.09 39.19 16.27
N GLU A 285 216.30 39.38 15.22
CA GLU A 285 216.70 39.99 13.95
C GLU A 285 216.38 41.49 14.00
N LYS A 286 217.18 42.32 14.67
CA LYS A 286 218.46 42.82 14.12
C LYS A 286 218.42 43.30 12.67
N THR A 287 217.24 43.55 12.13
CA THR A 287 217.07 44.37 10.96
C THR A 287 217.05 45.81 11.45
N SER A 288 218.25 46.33 11.60
CA SER A 288 218.71 47.21 10.54
C SER A 288 218.55 48.65 11.03
N GLN A 289 219.21 49.06 12.10
CA GLN A 289 220.68 49.11 12.15
C GLN A 289 221.35 49.69 10.87
N LYS A 290 220.60 50.20 9.89
CA LYS A 290 221.12 50.67 8.60
C LYS A 290 220.35 51.86 8.01
N LEU A 291 219.43 52.48 8.76
CA LEU A 291 218.97 53.88 8.55
C LEU A 291 219.48 54.84 9.65
N GLN A 292 220.62 54.45 10.20
CA GLN A 292 221.70 55.35 10.58
C GLN A 292 222.05 56.33 9.44
N GLU A 293 222.67 57.46 9.74
CA GLU A 293 223.71 58.03 8.84
C GLU A 293 223.32 58.87 7.63
N ALA A 294 222.07 59.31 7.43
CA ALA A 294 221.86 60.36 6.44
C ALA A 294 220.77 61.39 6.74
N VAL A 295 221.03 62.70 6.69
CA VAL A 295 222.27 63.44 6.43
C VAL A 295 221.93 64.90 6.80
N PRO A 296 222.16 65.36 8.05
CA PRO A 296 221.76 66.69 8.53
C PRO A 296 222.53 67.87 7.89
N VAL A 297 222.92 67.81 6.61
CA VAL A 297 223.74 68.86 5.96
C VAL A 297 223.32 69.17 4.50
N LEU A 298 222.51 68.35 3.80
CA LEU A 298 222.36 68.50 2.33
C LEU A 298 220.95 68.27 1.74
N THR A 299 219.90 68.75 2.41
CA THR A 299 218.88 69.55 1.68
C THR A 299 218.38 70.77 2.46
N GLN A 300 219.23 71.32 3.33
CA GLN A 300 219.28 72.75 3.67
C GLN A 300 219.59 73.64 2.42
N GLN A 301 219.61 73.03 1.22
CA GLN A 301 219.57 73.62 -0.13
C GLN A 301 218.30 73.29 -0.96
N VAL A 302 217.37 72.44 -0.49
CA VAL A 302 215.98 72.47 -0.98
C VAL A 302 215.09 73.28 -0.03
N GLN A 303 215.54 73.59 1.17
CA GLN A 303 215.10 74.80 1.91
C GLN A 303 215.55 76.14 1.30
N SER A 304 215.99 76.20 0.04
CA SER A 304 216.04 77.47 -0.73
C SER A 304 215.30 77.41 -2.06
N LEU A 305 214.92 76.22 -2.56
CA LEU A 305 214.09 76.03 -3.76
C LEU A 305 212.69 75.46 -3.47
N GLN A 306 212.45 75.05 -2.23
CA GLN A 306 211.12 74.84 -1.70
C GLN A 306 210.82 75.85 -0.58
N ASP A 307 211.73 76.68 -0.07
CA ASP A 307 211.35 77.96 0.63
C ASP A 307 211.04 79.08 -0.41
N GLU A 308 210.84 78.64 -1.68
CA GLU A 308 210.10 79.29 -2.78
C GLU A 308 208.86 78.47 -3.25
N VAL A 309 208.42 77.42 -2.51
CA VAL A 309 207.05 76.81 -2.58
C VAL A 309 206.42 76.60 -1.19
N GLU A 310 207.16 76.84 -0.12
CA GLU A 310 206.83 77.99 0.69
C GLU A 310 206.82 79.23 -0.20
N ALA A 311 205.71 79.66 -0.78
CA ALA A 311 204.87 80.60 -0.08
C ALA A 311 203.95 79.96 1.01
N LEU A 312 203.94 78.62 1.17
CA LEU A 312 203.29 77.80 2.23
C LEU A 312 204.06 76.56 2.85
N ARG A 313 205.24 76.67 3.47
CA ARG A 313 206.11 75.59 4.04
C ARG A 313 206.76 75.85 5.44
N GLU A 314 206.39 76.78 6.31
CA GLU A 314 207.19 77.22 7.49
C GLU A 314 206.30 77.98 8.47
N GLU A 315 205.26 77.25 8.85
CA GLU A 315 204.91 77.09 10.27
C GLU A 315 205.52 75.82 10.89
N ALA A 316 206.42 75.09 10.21
CA ALA A 316 207.19 73.99 10.81
C ALA A 316 208.23 74.44 11.89
N ARG A 317 208.17 75.68 12.42
CA ARG A 317 209.06 76.19 13.51
C ARG A 317 208.47 76.20 14.94
N ARG A 318 207.39 75.45 15.21
CA ARG A 318 206.92 75.11 16.58
C ARG A 318 207.05 73.61 16.92
N ALA A 319 208.28 73.11 16.80
CA ALA A 319 208.79 71.96 17.52
C ALA A 319 209.33 72.32 18.92
N THR A 320 208.63 73.07 19.77
CA THR A 320 209.17 73.42 21.10
C THR A 320 208.04 73.78 22.07
N ARG A 321 207.61 72.84 22.94
CA ARG A 321 207.52 73.08 24.40
C ARG A 321 206.62 72.14 25.24
N ASP A 322 205.64 71.40 24.71
CA ASP A 322 204.68 70.72 25.62
C ASP A 322 204.81 69.20 25.81
N LYS A 323 206.05 68.70 25.68
CA LYS A 323 206.54 67.59 26.52
C LYS A 323 206.63 67.98 28.04
N ARG A 324 206.03 69.13 28.42
CA ARG A 324 205.55 69.53 29.76
C ARG A 324 204.07 69.15 30.05
N ALA A 325 203.28 68.64 29.12
CA ALA A 325 201.91 68.19 29.43
C ALA A 325 201.85 66.76 30.03
N ALA A 326 202.88 65.94 29.82
CA ALA A 326 203.03 64.62 30.44
C ALA A 326 203.41 64.65 31.94
N VAL A 327 202.86 65.59 32.75
CA VAL A 327 203.17 65.68 34.21
C VAL A 327 201.98 66.02 35.13
N LEU A 328 200.89 66.72 34.75
CA LEU A 328 200.14 67.47 35.78
C LEU A 328 198.60 67.67 35.64
N GLN A 329 197.86 66.76 35.00
CA GLN A 329 196.42 66.47 35.29
C GLN A 329 196.10 65.03 34.84
N LEU A 330 196.83 64.02 35.33
CA LEU A 330 196.51 63.35 36.60
C LEU A 330 195.02 62.98 36.67
N GLU A 331 194.66 61.69 36.66
CA GLU A 331 195.09 60.76 37.71
C GLU A 331 195.10 61.45 39.09
N GLU A 332 194.02 62.17 39.38
CA GLU A 332 193.62 62.50 40.76
C GLU A 332 192.20 62.07 41.15
N THR A 333 191.27 61.69 40.24
CA THR A 333 189.89 61.37 40.69
C THR A 333 189.14 60.34 39.82
N ILE A 334 189.61 59.12 39.52
CA ILE A 334 189.77 58.02 40.49
C ILE A 334 190.35 58.51 41.81
N VAL A 335 189.57 58.37 42.87
CA VAL A 335 189.87 58.69 44.28
C VAL A 335 189.07 59.86 44.89
N GLU A 336 187.84 60.06 44.42
CA GLU A 336 186.72 59.88 45.36
C GLU A 336 185.74 58.85 44.75
N ILE A 337 185.97 57.53 44.77
CA ILE A 337 186.10 56.74 46.00
C ILE A 337 185.32 57.44 47.10
N GLU A 338 184.08 57.05 47.31
CA GLU A 338 183.72 56.62 48.66
C GLU A 338 183.96 57.66 49.78
N ARG A 339 184.00 58.97 49.47
CA ARG A 339 184.12 60.09 50.40
C ARG A 339 182.88 60.98 50.45
N ARG A 340 181.73 60.45 50.03
CA ARG A 340 180.44 60.63 50.72
C ARG A 340 179.63 59.33 50.83
N VAL A 341 180.33 58.25 51.20
CA VAL A 341 179.81 57.09 51.95
C VAL A 341 179.33 57.47 53.37
N ALA A 342 179.30 58.74 53.75
CA ALA A 342 178.90 59.13 55.08
C ALA A 342 178.21 60.48 55.05
N GLU A 343 176.92 60.49 54.71
CA GLU A 343 175.90 61.28 55.40
C GLU A 343 174.53 60.91 54.83
N LEU A 344 173.79 60.11 55.61
CA LEU A 344 172.32 60.03 55.60
C LEU A 344 171.70 58.94 54.69
N ALA A 345 172.18 57.69 54.70
CA ALA A 345 171.74 56.72 55.71
C ALA A 345 171.42 57.36 57.06
N VAL A 346 170.12 57.48 57.35
CA VAL A 346 169.50 57.42 58.69
C VAL A 346 168.12 58.07 58.57
N THR A 347 167.10 57.24 58.78
CA THR A 347 165.86 57.58 59.48
C THR A 347 164.81 58.43 58.76
N GLU A 348 163.63 57.82 58.55
CA GLU A 348 162.62 57.72 59.60
C GLU A 348 162.73 58.70 60.80
N GLU A 349 163.12 59.96 60.63
CA GLU A 349 163.05 60.98 61.71
C GLU A 349 162.71 62.36 61.14
N ARG A 350 161.91 62.37 60.06
CA ARG A 350 160.97 63.47 59.76
C ARG A 350 159.59 62.92 59.41
N ARG A 351 159.06 62.14 60.36
CA ARG A 351 157.66 62.29 60.78
C ARG A 351 157.28 63.78 60.78
N ALA A 352 155.98 64.00 60.77
CA ALA A 352 155.35 65.02 61.59
C ALA A 352 156.28 65.60 62.66
N ILE A 353 156.24 66.92 62.75
CA ILE A 353 157.14 67.79 63.51
C ILE A 353 158.32 68.19 62.62
N ALA A 354 158.27 69.41 62.14
CA ALA A 354 158.62 70.47 63.05
C ALA A 354 158.33 71.76 62.30
N ALA A 355 157.22 72.40 62.63
CA ALA A 355 157.24 73.36 63.75
C ALA A 355 158.14 74.55 63.37
N GLY A 356 157.62 75.76 63.19
CA GLY A 356 156.45 76.30 63.86
C GLY A 356 155.26 76.58 62.96
N ARG A 357 153.98 76.49 63.39
CA ARG A 357 153.41 76.62 64.74
C ARG A 357 154.07 77.72 65.58
N LEU A 358 153.28 78.73 65.89
CA LEU A 358 153.61 80.00 66.55
C LEU A 358 154.27 81.00 65.59
N ARG A 359 153.63 82.11 65.23
CA ARG A 359 152.68 82.94 65.99
C ARG A 359 151.75 83.66 65.00
N GLU A 360 150.45 83.79 65.23
CA GLU A 360 149.65 83.69 66.48
C GLU A 360 148.31 83.02 66.12
N GLU A 361 148.02 81.85 66.70
CA GLU A 361 147.31 81.65 67.98
C GLU A 361 145.80 81.92 67.90
N GLU A 362 145.06 80.82 67.83
CA GLU A 362 144.01 80.46 68.79
C GLU A 362 143.42 81.59 69.64
N LEU A 363 142.14 81.96 69.39
CA LEU A 363 140.99 81.68 70.28
C LEU A 363 139.73 82.53 69.95
N ALA A 364 138.58 81.84 70.03
CA ALA A 364 137.26 82.31 70.48
C ALA A 364 136.32 83.12 69.55
N ALA A 365 135.26 82.41 69.11
CA ALA A 365 133.83 82.70 69.35
C ALA A 365 133.08 83.84 68.62
N ASP A 366 132.01 83.41 67.95
CA ASP A 366 130.63 83.94 67.94
C ASP A 366 130.30 85.42 67.62
N ASP A 367 129.33 85.51 66.69
CA ASP A 367 128.11 86.31 66.70
C ASP A 367 128.05 87.82 66.38
N LEU A 368 126.95 88.10 65.66
CA LEU A 368 126.19 89.34 65.46
C LEU A 368 126.65 90.31 64.34
N GLN A 369 126.02 90.35 63.16
CA GLN A 369 124.63 90.74 62.85
C GLN A 369 124.44 92.25 62.63
N LYS A 370 124.14 92.58 61.37
CA LYS A 370 123.10 93.52 60.89
C LYS A 370 122.91 94.82 61.69
N GLN A 371 123.21 95.98 61.09
CA GLN A 371 122.42 97.20 61.36
C GLN A 371 122.55 98.45 60.45
N SER A 372 123.27 98.50 59.31
CA SER A 372 123.44 99.79 58.58
C SER A 372 122.95 99.84 57.12
N GLU A 373 122.19 98.85 56.66
CA GLU A 373 121.53 98.85 55.34
C GLU A 373 120.41 99.91 55.16
N PHE A 374 120.12 100.77 56.14
CA PHE A 374 118.88 101.58 56.10
C PHE A 374 119.00 102.99 55.49
N ILE A 375 120.18 103.62 55.37
CA ILE A 375 120.25 105.06 55.03
C ILE A 375 120.56 105.36 53.54
N ALA A 376 121.16 104.42 52.79
CA ALA A 376 121.49 104.66 51.38
C ALA A 376 120.31 104.46 50.40
N GLN A 377 119.16 103.97 50.88
CA GLN A 377 117.99 103.64 50.03
C GLN A 377 117.19 104.88 49.57
N LEU A 378 117.19 105.99 50.32
CA LEU A 378 116.26 107.11 50.08
C LEU A 378 116.62 108.03 48.89
N TYR A 379 117.88 108.10 48.43
CA TYR A 379 118.26 109.00 47.33
C TYR A 379 118.12 108.38 45.92
N ARG A 380 118.07 107.04 45.78
CA ARG A 380 117.81 106.40 44.47
C ARG A 380 116.33 106.38 44.10
N ASP A 381 115.43 106.62 45.05
CA ASP A 381 113.98 106.62 44.80
C ASP A 381 113.51 107.84 44.00
N ALA A 382 114.26 108.94 43.95
CA ALA A 382 113.93 110.12 43.14
C ALA A 382 114.19 109.90 41.63
N GLU A 383 115.31 109.27 41.24
CA GLU A 383 115.63 108.96 39.84
C GLU A 383 114.73 107.87 39.24
N ARG A 384 114.17 106.99 40.09
CA ARG A 384 113.21 105.96 39.68
C ARG A 384 111.89 106.54 39.18
N THR A 385 111.41 107.67 39.73
CA THR A 385 110.09 108.23 39.34
C THR A 385 110.06 108.80 37.91
N ALA A 386 111.14 109.43 37.45
CA ALA A 386 111.25 109.95 36.08
C ALA A 386 111.45 108.83 35.04
N HIS A 387 112.15 107.75 35.39
CA HIS A 387 112.27 106.56 34.54
C HIS A 387 110.96 105.76 34.47
N ASN A 388 110.17 105.73 35.54
CA ASN A 388 108.90 105.00 35.57
C ASN A 388 107.86 105.60 34.60
N ILE A 389 107.72 106.92 34.47
CA ILE A 389 106.74 107.53 33.55
C ILE A 389 107.05 107.22 32.07
N ALA A 390 108.33 107.18 31.68
CA ALA A 390 108.73 106.75 30.34
C ALA A 390 108.51 105.25 30.12
N LYS A 391 108.72 104.43 31.17
CA LYS A 391 108.42 103.00 31.18
C LYS A 391 106.92 102.72 31.09
N ASP A 392 106.07 103.57 31.68
CA ASP A 392 104.62 103.42 31.69
C ASP A 392 104.00 103.65 30.29
N ILE A 393 104.57 104.54 29.47
CA ILE A 393 104.13 104.77 28.08
C ILE A 393 104.52 103.59 27.17
N GLU A 394 105.73 103.02 27.33
CA GLU A 394 106.18 101.82 26.63
C GLU A 394 105.39 100.57 27.08
N GLN A 395 105.05 100.49 28.37
CA GLN A 395 104.18 99.46 28.95
C GLN A 395 102.74 99.56 28.44
N LEU A 396 102.20 100.77 28.25
CA LEU A 396 100.85 100.95 27.68
C LEU A 396 100.79 100.57 26.19
N LYS A 397 101.85 100.83 25.40
CA LYS A 397 101.95 100.36 24.00
C LYS A 397 102.11 98.83 23.90
N THR A 398 102.93 98.22 24.78
CA THR A 398 103.06 96.76 24.83
C THR A 398 101.82 96.08 25.41
N ALA A 399 101.11 96.72 26.35
CA ALA A 399 99.83 96.24 26.88
C ALA A 399 98.73 96.33 25.83
N THR A 400 98.67 97.39 25.02
CA THR A 400 97.70 97.49 23.91
C THR A 400 98.01 96.51 22.78
N PHE A 401 99.29 96.26 22.46
CA PHE A 401 99.68 95.21 21.51
C PHE A 401 99.36 93.81 22.03
N LYS A 402 99.66 93.51 23.30
CA LYS A 402 99.29 92.24 23.95
C LYS A 402 97.77 92.08 24.04
N ALA A 403 97.02 93.12 24.41
CA ALA A 403 95.57 93.08 24.44
C ALA A 403 94.97 92.84 23.04
N ASN A 404 95.56 93.41 21.97
CA ASN A 404 95.14 93.12 20.60
C ASN A 404 95.52 91.71 20.13
N GLN A 405 96.67 91.18 20.56
CA GLN A 405 97.09 89.81 20.31
C GLN A 405 96.22 88.79 21.07
N GLU A 406 95.87 89.10 22.31
CA GLU A 406 94.90 88.36 23.13
C GLU A 406 93.51 88.44 22.52
N LEU A 407 93.07 89.61 22.02
CA LEU A 407 91.81 89.76 21.30
C LEU A 407 91.79 88.92 20.02
N ALA A 408 92.90 88.88 19.27
CA ALA A 408 93.04 88.02 18.10
C ALA A 408 93.03 86.52 18.46
N GLY A 409 93.68 86.14 19.56
CA GLY A 409 93.64 84.79 20.10
C GLY A 409 92.23 84.38 20.56
N VAL A 410 91.53 85.25 21.28
CA VAL A 410 90.14 85.05 21.71
C VAL A 410 89.20 84.98 20.50
N ARG A 411 89.42 85.78 19.45
CA ARG A 411 88.66 85.67 18.19
C ARG A 411 88.93 84.35 17.46
N ALA A 412 90.17 83.87 17.45
CA ALA A 412 90.49 82.57 16.87
C ALA A 412 89.81 81.43 17.65
N VAL A 413 89.86 81.46 18.99
CA VAL A 413 89.13 80.53 19.85
C VAL A 413 87.62 80.65 19.65
N GLN A 414 87.08 81.85 19.50
CA GLN A 414 85.67 82.08 19.19
C GLN A 414 85.29 81.46 17.84
N THR A 415 86.12 81.58 16.80
CA THR A 415 85.86 80.94 15.50
C THR A 415 85.93 79.41 15.60
N THR A 416 86.89 78.87 16.35
CA THR A 416 86.99 77.43 16.61
C THR A 416 85.76 76.95 17.38
N ASN A 417 85.38 77.61 18.46
CA ASN A 417 84.19 77.29 19.24
C ASN A 417 82.90 77.43 18.41
N LEU A 418 82.79 78.42 17.51
CA LEU A 418 81.66 78.52 16.59
C LEU A 418 81.63 77.35 15.60
N SER A 419 82.78 76.91 15.10
CA SER A 419 82.87 75.72 14.26
C SER A 419 82.51 74.45 15.02
N GLU A 420 82.96 74.30 16.27
CA GLU A 420 82.60 73.19 17.16
C GLU A 420 81.12 73.21 17.53
N ILE A 421 80.55 74.38 17.83
CA ILE A 421 79.10 74.55 18.07
C ILE A 421 78.32 74.17 16.81
N SER A 422 78.77 74.59 15.63
CA SER A 422 78.10 74.22 14.36
C SER A 422 78.21 72.71 14.08
N GLY A 423 79.35 72.10 14.38
CA GLY A 423 79.56 70.65 14.30
C GLY A 423 78.71 69.89 15.31
N ALA A 424 78.64 70.35 16.55
CA ALA A 424 77.80 69.80 17.61
C ALA A 424 76.30 69.99 17.31
N GLN A 425 75.90 71.10 16.70
CA GLN A 425 74.53 71.32 16.21
C GLN A 425 74.19 70.38 15.04
N ALA A 426 75.11 70.14 14.11
CA ALA A 426 74.93 69.17 13.04
C ALA A 426 74.84 67.74 13.58
N GLN A 427 75.68 67.38 14.55
CA GLN A 427 75.59 66.12 15.28
C GLN A 427 74.28 66.01 16.06
N GLY A 428 73.84 67.08 16.73
CA GLY A 428 72.55 67.15 17.42
C GLY A 428 71.36 66.96 16.48
N LYS A 429 71.42 67.50 15.25
CA LYS A 429 70.42 67.22 14.21
C LYS A 429 70.46 65.77 13.76
N ASN A 430 71.64 65.18 13.58
CA ASN A 430 71.79 63.76 13.24
C ASN A 430 71.29 62.84 14.37
N TYR A 431 71.58 63.17 15.63
CA TYR A 431 71.06 62.44 16.79
C TYR A 431 69.55 62.62 16.92
N ASN A 432 68.99 63.80 16.69
CA ASN A 432 67.53 63.99 16.65
C ASN A 432 66.87 63.22 15.50
N ALA A 433 67.48 63.18 14.32
CA ALA A 433 67.01 62.34 13.24
C ALA A 433 67.06 60.85 13.62
N LYS A 434 68.11 60.43 14.34
CA LYS A 434 68.24 59.06 14.86
C LYS A 434 67.24 58.75 15.97
N ILE A 435 66.96 59.70 16.86
CA ILE A 435 65.93 59.59 17.91
C ILE A 435 64.56 59.45 17.25
N ASN A 436 64.21 60.31 16.29
CA ASN A 436 62.93 60.19 15.57
C ASN A 436 62.81 58.86 14.81
N GLN A 437 63.91 58.34 14.25
CA GLN A 437 63.93 57.02 13.64
C GLN A 437 63.68 55.92 14.70
N LEU A 438 64.38 55.97 15.83
CA LEU A 438 64.23 55.02 16.93
C LEU A 438 62.86 55.11 17.61
N ASP A 439 62.27 56.29 17.70
CA ASP A 439 60.91 56.51 18.20
C ASP A 439 59.88 55.94 17.22
N GLY A 440 60.10 56.10 15.91
CA GLY A 440 59.29 55.44 14.89
C GLY A 440 59.39 53.92 14.94
N GLU A 441 60.59 53.38 15.14
CA GLU A 441 60.83 51.95 15.35
C GLU A 441 60.18 51.47 16.67
N SER A 442 60.26 52.25 17.75
CA SER A 442 59.61 51.97 19.04
C SER A 442 58.09 51.95 18.90
N PHE A 443 57.49 52.89 18.17
CA PHE A 443 56.06 52.94 17.91
C PHE A 443 55.60 51.75 17.05
N SER A 444 56.40 51.38 16.04
CA SER A 444 56.17 50.17 15.25
C SER A 444 56.29 48.91 16.13
N GLN A 445 57.26 48.86 17.03
CA GLN A 445 57.44 47.76 17.98
C GLN A 445 56.29 47.70 18.99
N GLN A 446 55.74 48.82 19.43
CA GLN A 446 54.52 48.87 20.24
C GLN A 446 53.30 48.33 19.47
N GLY A 447 53.17 48.63 18.18
CA GLY A 447 52.15 48.04 17.32
C GLY A 447 52.32 46.52 17.14
N VAL A 448 53.56 46.06 17.00
CA VAL A 448 53.89 44.62 16.96
C VAL A 448 53.60 43.96 18.32
N LEU A 449 53.96 44.60 19.44
CA LEU A 449 53.66 44.13 20.79
C LEU A 449 52.17 44.04 21.01
N TYR A 450 51.38 45.04 20.60
CA TYR A 450 49.93 45.00 20.72
C TYR A 450 49.31 43.86 19.89
N ASN A 451 49.81 43.64 18.67
CA ASN A 451 49.37 42.51 17.84
C ASN A 451 49.76 41.15 18.46
N ILE A 452 50.95 41.06 19.05
CA ILE A 452 51.41 39.87 19.77
C ILE A 452 50.58 39.68 21.03
N GLU A 453 50.29 40.70 21.82
CA GLU A 453 49.44 40.67 23.02
C GLU A 453 48.01 40.25 22.67
N PHE A 454 47.45 40.77 21.58
CA PHE A 454 46.14 40.35 21.08
C PHE A 454 46.15 38.89 20.62
N SER A 455 47.20 38.46 19.93
CA SER A 455 47.40 37.06 19.54
C SER A 455 47.59 36.16 20.76
N ILE A 456 48.32 36.61 21.79
CA ILE A 456 48.48 35.95 23.07
C ILE A 456 47.13 35.83 23.76
N GLN A 457 46.31 36.88 23.84
CA GLN A 457 44.97 36.81 24.43
C GLN A 457 44.04 35.85 23.67
N GLN A 458 44.13 35.80 22.34
CA GLN A 458 43.40 34.80 21.56
C GLN A 458 43.90 33.38 21.84
N MET A 459 45.22 33.19 21.92
CA MET A 459 45.83 31.91 22.24
C MET A 459 45.55 31.50 23.68
N GLU A 460 45.52 32.41 24.64
CA GLU A 460 45.11 32.20 26.03
C GLU A 460 43.64 31.79 26.10
N LYS A 461 42.74 32.45 25.35
CA LYS A 461 41.34 31.98 25.22
C LYS A 461 41.25 30.58 24.61
N ARG A 462 42.04 30.27 23.58
CA ARG A 462 42.08 28.93 22.97
C ARG A 462 42.68 27.89 23.91
N VAL A 463 43.68 28.27 24.71
CA VAL A 463 44.33 27.43 25.70
C VAL A 463 43.43 27.22 26.91
N SER A 464 42.72 28.23 27.44
CA SER A 464 41.67 28.07 28.46
C SER A 464 40.56 27.16 27.95
N ARG A 465 40.14 27.31 26.69
CA ARG A 465 39.17 26.41 26.05
C ARG A 465 39.70 24.98 25.89
N ALA A 466 40.99 24.80 25.58
CA ALA A 466 41.64 23.49 25.48
C ALA A 466 41.94 22.86 26.86
N LYS A 467 42.21 23.67 27.89
CA LYS A 467 42.39 23.28 29.30
C LYS A 467 41.06 22.96 30.00
N GLY A 468 39.92 23.19 29.33
CA GLY A 468 38.60 22.80 29.81
C GLY A 468 37.84 23.87 30.60
N GLU A 469 38.35 25.10 30.65
CA GLU A 469 37.62 26.25 31.18
C GLU A 469 36.63 26.73 30.11
N ARG A 470 35.39 26.28 30.26
CA ARG A 470 34.22 26.75 29.50
C ARG A 470 33.46 27.79 30.32
N THR A 471 32.74 28.69 29.66
CA THR A 471 31.79 29.60 30.35
C THR A 471 30.79 28.79 31.17
N GLU A 472 30.28 29.35 32.28
CA GLU A 472 29.38 28.61 33.18
C GLU A 472 28.11 28.10 32.47
N GLU A 473 27.64 28.80 31.44
CA GLU A 473 26.51 28.42 30.60
C GLU A 473 26.82 27.18 29.74
N GLU A 474 27.92 27.18 28.98
CA GLU A 474 28.36 26.01 28.21
C GLU A 474 28.63 24.80 29.13
N ARG A 475 29.11 25.05 30.35
CA ARG A 475 29.36 23.99 31.35
C ARG A 475 28.06 23.41 31.89
N LYS A 476 27.01 24.21 32.08
CA LYS A 476 25.66 23.74 32.45
C LYS A 476 25.01 22.95 31.33
N GLU A 477 25.08 23.43 30.09
CA GLU A 477 24.53 22.72 28.94
C GLU A 477 25.21 21.38 28.67
N LEU A 478 26.55 21.33 28.74
CA LEU A 478 27.29 20.10 28.55
C LEU A 478 27.10 19.11 29.71
N LYS A 479 26.99 19.60 30.96
CA LYS A 479 26.58 18.75 32.09
C LYS A 479 25.16 18.23 31.91
N GLY A 480 24.23 19.06 31.43
CA GLY A 480 22.87 18.64 31.08
C GLY A 480 22.86 17.54 30.02
N LYS A 481 23.60 17.72 28.92
CA LYS A 481 23.77 16.69 27.88
C LYS A 481 24.44 15.42 28.40
N ILE A 482 25.43 15.52 29.28
CA ILE A 482 26.08 14.36 29.90
C ILE A 482 25.10 13.58 30.77
N VAL A 483 24.32 14.27 31.61
CA VAL A 483 23.30 13.62 32.44
C VAL A 483 22.24 12.95 31.57
N LEU A 484 21.77 13.63 30.51
CA LEU A 484 20.77 13.09 29.61
C LEU A 484 21.29 11.87 28.84
N LEU A 485 22.53 11.92 28.36
CA LEU A 485 23.19 10.79 27.71
C LEU A 485 23.45 9.63 28.69
N GLN A 486 23.77 9.91 29.96
CA GLN A 486 23.91 8.90 31.00
C GLN A 486 22.57 8.24 31.34
N THR A 487 21.48 9.01 31.43
CA THR A 487 20.14 8.44 31.63
C THR A 487 19.73 7.57 30.45
N THR A 488 20.01 7.99 29.21
CA THR A 488 19.70 7.16 28.03
C THR A 488 20.57 5.90 27.98
N LEU A 489 21.85 5.99 28.39
CA LEU A 489 22.73 4.83 28.46
C LEU A 489 22.23 3.83 29.52
N ASP A 490 21.86 4.30 30.71
CA ASP A 490 21.34 3.46 31.78
C ASP A 490 20.01 2.80 31.39
N GLU A 491 19.15 3.49 30.65
CA GLU A 491 17.91 2.95 30.09
C GLU A 491 18.19 1.88 29.03
N LEU A 492 19.10 2.14 28.09
CA LEU A 492 19.52 1.19 27.08
C LEU A 492 20.21 -0.04 27.70
N GLU A 493 21.01 0.14 28.75
CA GLU A 493 21.60 -0.98 29.50
C GLU A 493 20.54 -1.83 30.20
N LYS A 494 19.52 -1.21 30.80
CA LYS A 494 18.38 -1.94 31.39
C LYS A 494 17.61 -2.71 30.32
N GLN A 495 17.31 -2.08 29.18
CA GLN A 495 16.66 -2.73 28.05
C GLN A 495 17.48 -3.91 27.53
N ASN A 496 18.79 -3.75 27.40
CA ASN A 496 19.69 -4.82 26.96
C ASN A 496 19.73 -5.98 27.98
N ARG A 497 19.77 -5.71 29.30
CA ARG A 497 19.67 -6.74 30.33
C ARG A 497 18.33 -7.51 30.25
N VAL A 498 17.23 -6.80 30.01
CA VAL A 498 15.91 -7.43 29.79
C VAL A 498 15.93 -8.30 28.53
N LEU A 499 16.43 -7.80 27.41
CA LEU A 499 16.53 -8.56 26.16
C LEU A 499 17.43 -9.81 26.33
N GLN A 500 18.56 -9.69 27.03
CA GLN A 500 19.41 -10.85 27.34
C GLN A 500 18.69 -11.89 28.20
N SER A 501 17.86 -11.46 29.16
CA SER A 501 17.03 -12.38 29.96
C SER A 501 15.96 -13.06 29.11
N GLN A 502 15.34 -12.34 28.18
CA GLN A 502 14.35 -12.88 27.23
C GLN A 502 14.99 -13.87 26.27
N VAL A 503 16.17 -13.57 25.73
CA VAL A 503 16.93 -14.49 24.87
C VAL A 503 17.29 -15.77 25.62
N LYS A 504 17.69 -15.67 26.90
CA LYS A 504 17.92 -16.86 27.73
C LYS A 504 16.63 -17.67 27.94
N ARG A 505 15.49 -17.01 28.18
CA ARG A 505 14.19 -17.67 28.33
C ARG A 505 13.77 -18.40 27.06
N VAL A 506 13.88 -17.75 25.90
CA VAL A 506 13.55 -18.36 24.59
C VAL A 506 14.49 -19.52 24.27
N ARG A 507 15.78 -19.44 24.60
CA ARG A 507 16.71 -20.57 24.43
C ARG A 507 16.32 -21.77 25.30
N GLU A 508 15.88 -21.53 26.53
CA GLU A 508 15.41 -22.59 27.43
C GLU A 508 14.07 -23.18 26.95
N GLU A 509 13.11 -22.34 26.54
CA GLU A 509 11.85 -22.77 25.92
C GLU A 509 12.11 -23.61 24.66
N MET A 510 13.04 -23.17 23.79
CA MET A 510 13.42 -23.92 22.60
C MET A 510 14.04 -25.27 22.94
N ARG A 511 14.88 -25.34 23.99
CA ARG A 511 15.43 -26.61 24.47
C ARG A 511 14.32 -27.54 24.99
N GLN A 512 13.35 -27.01 25.73
CA GLN A 512 12.21 -27.78 26.22
C GLN A 512 11.34 -28.29 25.08
N CYS A 513 11.09 -27.47 24.05
CA CYS A 513 10.38 -27.88 22.84
C CYS A 513 11.13 -28.99 22.10
N MET A 514 12.46 -28.90 21.94
CA MET A 514 13.26 -29.95 21.32
C MET A 514 13.15 -31.28 22.06
N VAL A 515 13.24 -31.27 23.39
CA VAL A 515 13.05 -32.48 24.21
C VAL A 515 11.62 -33.02 24.11
N ALA A 516 10.62 -32.15 24.01
CA ALA A 516 9.23 -32.57 23.79
C ALA A 516 9.04 -33.22 22.41
N ILE A 517 9.68 -32.70 21.37
CA ILE A 517 9.69 -33.28 20.02
C ILE A 517 10.32 -34.67 20.05
N GLU A 518 11.50 -34.84 20.68
CA GLU A 518 12.15 -36.15 20.81
C GLU A 518 11.25 -37.17 21.51
N LYS A 519 10.54 -36.77 22.57
CA LYS A 519 9.56 -37.62 23.26
C LYS A 519 8.39 -37.98 22.35
N LEU A 520 7.85 -37.02 21.60
CA LEU A 520 6.74 -37.25 20.66
C LEU A 520 7.15 -38.19 19.53
N GLU A 521 8.35 -38.05 18.99
CA GLU A 521 8.91 -38.95 17.98
C GLU A 521 9.07 -40.37 18.52
N ALA A 522 9.53 -40.53 19.77
CA ALA A 522 9.59 -41.81 20.43
C ALA A 522 8.20 -42.44 20.61
N THR A 523 7.19 -41.65 21.03
CA THR A 523 5.81 -42.14 21.13
C THR A 523 5.21 -42.49 19.76
N LYS A 524 5.53 -41.73 18.71
CA LYS A 524 5.10 -42.02 17.35
C LYS A 524 5.67 -43.35 16.85
N LYS A 525 6.95 -43.63 17.11
CA LYS A 525 7.57 -44.91 16.76
C LYS A 525 6.88 -46.08 17.46
N ARG A 526 6.61 -45.98 18.76
CA ARG A 526 5.86 -47.01 19.51
C ARG A 526 4.46 -47.22 18.97
N ALA A 527 3.72 -46.14 18.70
CA ALA A 527 2.39 -46.25 18.12
C ALA A 527 2.41 -46.88 16.71
N LEU A 528 3.44 -46.62 15.90
CA LEU A 528 3.61 -47.28 14.60
C LEU A 528 3.91 -48.78 14.75
N GLU A 529 4.71 -49.17 15.76
CA GLU A 529 4.95 -50.58 16.10
C GLU A 529 3.64 -51.26 16.53
N GLU A 530 2.84 -50.63 17.40
CA GLU A 530 1.52 -51.13 17.81
C GLU A 530 0.54 -51.25 16.64
N VAL A 531 0.55 -50.31 15.69
CA VAL A 531 -0.27 -50.37 14.48
C VAL A 531 0.17 -51.55 13.59
N LEU A 532 1.47 -51.76 13.41
CA LEU A 532 1.98 -52.90 12.64
C LEU A 532 1.59 -54.24 13.30
N GLU A 533 1.66 -54.33 14.62
CA GLU A 533 1.18 -55.50 15.37
C GLU A 533 -0.33 -55.72 15.17
N MET A 534 -1.13 -54.66 15.25
CA MET A 534 -2.57 -54.74 15.02
C MET A 534 -2.90 -55.13 13.59
N ASP A 535 -2.20 -54.59 12.59
CA ASP A 535 -2.36 -54.97 11.19
C ASP A 535 -2.04 -56.45 10.98
N LEU A 536 -0.97 -56.95 11.60
CA LEU A 536 -0.66 -58.38 11.59
C LEU A 536 -1.78 -59.20 12.22
N HIS A 537 -2.35 -58.78 13.35
CA HIS A 537 -3.51 -59.43 13.96
C HIS A 537 -4.75 -59.40 13.06
N CYS A 538 -5.02 -58.27 12.39
CA CYS A 538 -6.11 -58.15 11.42
C CYS A 538 -5.91 -59.08 10.23
N THR A 539 -4.71 -59.11 9.63
CA THR A 539 -4.42 -60.01 8.51
C THR A 539 -4.52 -61.48 8.90
N HIS A 540 -4.13 -61.85 10.12
CA HIS A 540 -4.31 -63.20 10.64
C HIS A 540 -5.80 -63.52 10.83
N SER A 541 -6.56 -62.61 11.44
CA SER A 541 -8.00 -62.76 11.63
C SER A 541 -8.74 -62.88 10.29
N ASP A 542 -8.36 -62.12 9.26
CA ASP A 542 -8.91 -62.22 7.91
C ASP A 542 -8.63 -63.59 7.27
N GLN A 543 -7.43 -64.15 7.50
CA GLN A 543 -7.11 -65.50 7.06
C GLN A 543 -7.98 -66.54 7.77
N ASP A 544 -8.18 -66.40 9.08
CA ASP A 544 -9.05 -67.29 9.85
C ASP A 544 -10.51 -67.19 9.40
N VAL A 545 -11.01 -65.98 9.14
CA VAL A 545 -12.35 -65.77 8.58
C VAL A 545 -12.48 -66.48 7.23
N LYS A 546 -11.52 -66.33 6.31
CA LYS A 546 -11.53 -67.04 5.02
C LYS A 546 -11.49 -68.57 5.19
N GLN A 547 -10.79 -69.07 6.20
CA GLN A 547 -10.80 -70.51 6.51
C GLN A 547 -12.17 -70.96 7.03
N LEU A 548 -12.78 -70.18 7.93
CA LEU A 548 -14.12 -70.46 8.45
C LEU A 548 -15.21 -70.36 7.38
N GLU A 549 -15.08 -69.42 6.44
CA GLU A 549 -15.97 -69.30 5.28
C GLU A 549 -15.92 -70.56 4.42
N LYS A 550 -14.71 -71.04 4.08
CA LYS A 550 -14.54 -72.32 3.35
C LYS A 550 -15.14 -73.50 4.11
N GLN A 551 -14.91 -73.58 5.43
CA GLN A 551 -15.50 -74.62 6.26
C GLN A 551 -17.04 -74.54 6.28
N ARG A 552 -17.60 -73.33 6.33
CA ARG A 552 -19.05 -73.11 6.25
C ARG A 552 -19.59 -73.55 4.88
N GLU A 553 -18.93 -73.19 3.79
CA GLU A 553 -19.30 -73.62 2.44
C GLU A 553 -19.29 -75.15 2.33
N ASP A 554 -18.23 -75.80 2.81
CA ASP A 554 -18.16 -77.28 2.86
C ASP A 554 -19.30 -77.90 3.67
N LEU A 555 -19.67 -77.29 4.80
CA LEU A 555 -20.80 -77.73 5.63
C LEU A 555 -22.15 -77.51 4.94
N LEU A 556 -22.32 -76.40 4.21
CA LEU A 556 -23.52 -76.14 3.41
C LEU A 556 -23.66 -77.16 2.29
N ILE A 557 -22.58 -77.46 1.56
CA ILE A 557 -22.56 -78.52 0.55
C ILE A 557 -22.95 -79.86 1.19
N LYS A 558 -22.40 -80.20 2.36
CA LYS A 558 -22.79 -81.41 3.09
C LYS A 558 -24.28 -81.39 3.46
N ALA A 559 -24.81 -80.28 3.96
CA ALA A 559 -26.23 -80.14 4.28
C ALA A 559 -27.10 -80.34 3.03
N ASP A 560 -26.77 -79.70 1.91
CA ASP A 560 -27.47 -79.85 0.64
C ASP A 560 -27.43 -81.30 0.12
N THR A 561 -26.28 -81.99 0.27
CA THR A 561 -26.21 -83.42 -0.08
C THR A 561 -27.11 -84.28 0.81
N LEU A 562 -27.22 -83.97 2.10
CA LEU A 562 -28.12 -84.65 3.03
C LEU A 562 -29.58 -84.32 2.71
N GLU A 563 -29.91 -83.09 2.36
CA GLU A 563 -31.25 -82.71 1.89
C GLU A 563 -31.62 -83.46 0.61
N LEU A 564 -30.69 -83.59 -0.34
CA LEU A 564 -30.89 -84.41 -1.53
C LEU A 564 -31.13 -85.87 -1.16
N GLN A 565 -30.35 -86.44 -0.24
CA GLN A 565 -30.58 -87.81 0.26
C GLN A 565 -31.94 -87.95 0.96
N LEU A 566 -32.35 -86.98 1.79
CA LEU A 566 -33.66 -86.93 2.41
C LEU A 566 -34.79 -86.83 1.38
N SER A 567 -34.60 -86.03 0.32
CA SER A 567 -35.58 -85.92 -0.76
C SER A 567 -35.73 -87.27 -1.48
N ARG A 568 -34.63 -87.97 -1.77
CA ARG A 568 -34.64 -89.33 -2.35
C ARG A 568 -35.36 -90.31 -1.44
N LEU A 569 -35.06 -90.30 -0.14
CA LEU A 569 -35.75 -91.14 0.85
C LEU A 569 -37.24 -90.81 0.94
N ARG A 570 -37.63 -89.53 0.93
CA ARG A 570 -39.03 -89.10 0.89
C ARG A 570 -39.74 -89.56 -0.39
N THR A 571 -39.08 -89.49 -1.56
CA THR A 571 -39.66 -90.03 -2.80
C THR A 571 -39.83 -91.54 -2.76
N ALA A 572 -38.86 -92.27 -2.18
CA ALA A 572 -38.97 -93.71 -1.98
C ALA A 572 -40.10 -94.06 -1.02
N LEU A 573 -40.26 -93.29 0.07
CA LEU A 573 -41.37 -93.46 1.01
C LEU A 573 -42.71 -93.18 0.34
N ARG A 574 -42.85 -92.07 -0.40
CA ARG A 574 -44.07 -91.76 -1.17
C ARG A 574 -44.40 -92.85 -2.19
N ALA A 575 -43.40 -93.45 -2.83
CA ALA A 575 -43.62 -94.58 -3.73
C ALA A 575 -44.18 -95.79 -2.96
N LYS A 576 -43.68 -96.07 -1.75
CA LYS A 576 -44.20 -97.13 -0.88
C LYS A 576 -45.60 -96.82 -0.34
N ASP A 577 -45.88 -95.57 0.01
CA ASP A 577 -47.22 -95.14 0.42
C ASP A 577 -48.21 -95.27 -0.75
N ALA A 578 -47.81 -94.93 -1.98
CA ALA A 578 -48.63 -95.13 -3.16
C ALA A 578 -48.88 -96.61 -3.44
N GLU A 579 -47.85 -97.47 -3.34
CA GLU A 579 -48.03 -98.93 -3.40
C GLU A 579 -49.05 -99.40 -2.34
N LEU A 580 -48.93 -98.92 -1.10
CA LEU A 580 -49.84 -99.29 -0.01
C LEU A 580 -51.27 -98.79 -0.26
N LEU A 581 -51.45 -97.56 -0.73
CA LEU A 581 -52.76 -97.03 -1.13
C LEU A 581 -53.38 -97.86 -2.25
N THR A 582 -52.61 -98.25 -3.28
CA THR A 582 -53.15 -99.14 -4.34
C THR A 582 -53.55 -100.51 -3.80
N LEU A 583 -52.82 -101.04 -2.81
CA LEU A 583 -53.18 -102.29 -2.14
C LEU A 583 -54.43 -102.13 -1.27
N GLU A 584 -54.58 -101.01 -0.56
CA GLU A 584 -55.80 -100.69 0.19
C GLU A 584 -57.00 -100.50 -0.73
N GLU A 585 -56.84 -99.82 -1.87
CA GLU A 585 -57.89 -99.68 -2.87
C GLU A 585 -58.31 -101.03 -3.44
N ARG A 586 -57.35 -101.89 -3.81
CA ARG A 586 -57.64 -103.28 -4.23
C ARG A 586 -58.36 -104.06 -3.14
N LYS A 587 -57.96 -103.91 -1.88
CA LYS A 587 -58.64 -104.54 -0.75
C LYS A 587 -60.08 -104.04 -0.62
N ARG A 588 -60.32 -102.72 -0.66
CA ARG A 588 -61.67 -102.13 -0.61
C ARG A 588 -62.53 -102.55 -1.80
N GLN A 589 -61.95 -102.63 -3.00
CA GLN A 589 -62.64 -103.13 -4.20
C GLN A 589 -63.05 -104.60 -4.00
N LEU A 590 -62.14 -105.46 -3.53
CA LEU A 590 -62.47 -106.86 -3.24
C LEU A 590 -63.53 -106.99 -2.13
N GLU A 591 -63.46 -106.17 -1.08
CA GLU A 591 -64.49 -106.14 -0.02
C GLU A 591 -65.86 -105.72 -0.57
N ALA A 592 -65.91 -104.73 -1.47
CA ALA A 592 -67.13 -104.30 -2.14
C ALA A 592 -67.68 -105.38 -3.09
N ASP A 593 -66.83 -105.99 -3.92
CA ASP A 593 -67.20 -107.09 -4.81
C ASP A 593 -67.78 -108.27 -4.01
N VAL A 594 -67.16 -108.61 -2.87
CA VAL A 594 -67.67 -109.65 -1.97
C VAL A 594 -69.03 -109.25 -1.38
N ALA A 595 -69.20 -108.00 -0.95
CA ALA A 595 -70.48 -107.51 -0.43
C ALA A 595 -71.59 -107.52 -1.49
N GLU A 596 -71.29 -107.11 -2.73
CA GLU A 596 -72.21 -107.20 -3.87
C GLU A 596 -72.59 -108.65 -4.16
N ARG A 597 -71.62 -109.57 -4.19
CA ARG A 597 -71.90 -111.01 -4.37
C ARG A 597 -72.78 -111.58 -3.26
N VAL A 598 -72.57 -111.18 -2.02
CA VAL A 598 -73.44 -111.60 -0.90
C VAL A 598 -74.85 -111.04 -1.08
N ALA A 599 -75.00 -109.78 -1.47
CA ALA A 599 -76.31 -109.18 -1.74
C ALA A 599 -77.02 -109.82 -2.94
N GLU A 600 -76.30 -110.14 -4.02
CA GLU A 600 -76.82 -110.91 -5.16
C GLU A 600 -77.33 -112.29 -4.71
N ILE A 601 -76.54 -113.01 -3.90
CA ILE A 601 -76.94 -114.30 -3.33
C ILE A 601 -78.20 -114.13 -2.47
N GLU A 602 -78.29 -113.10 -1.63
CA GLU A 602 -79.50 -112.82 -0.84
C GLU A 602 -80.72 -112.56 -1.72
N VAL A 603 -80.59 -111.78 -2.79
CA VAL A 603 -81.69 -111.52 -3.73
C VAL A 603 -82.10 -112.81 -4.43
N HIS A 604 -81.16 -113.62 -4.91
CA HIS A 604 -81.45 -114.93 -5.47
C HIS A 604 -82.15 -115.85 -4.46
N GLN A 605 -81.71 -115.84 -3.21
CA GLN A 605 -82.34 -116.63 -2.14
C GLN A 605 -83.76 -116.14 -1.84
N ARG A 606 -84.01 -114.82 -1.85
CA ARG A 606 -85.37 -114.26 -1.72
C ARG A 606 -86.25 -114.59 -2.92
N LEU A 607 -85.71 -114.53 -4.14
CA LEU A 607 -86.43 -114.94 -5.35
C LEU A 607 -86.84 -116.41 -5.27
N LEU A 608 -85.92 -117.32 -4.91
CA LEU A 608 -86.22 -118.73 -4.71
C LEU A 608 -87.29 -118.96 -3.62
N GLN A 609 -87.25 -118.17 -2.54
CA GLN A 609 -88.31 -118.21 -1.51
C GLN A 609 -89.66 -117.72 -2.05
N MET A 610 -89.68 -116.71 -2.91
CA MET A 610 -90.92 -116.23 -3.55
C MET A 610 -91.44 -117.23 -4.58
N GLU A 611 -90.58 -117.83 -5.40
CA GLU A 611 -90.95 -118.92 -6.32
C GLU A 611 -91.55 -120.10 -5.56
N ALA A 612 -90.97 -120.49 -4.42
CA ALA A 612 -91.53 -121.52 -3.56
C ALA A 612 -92.93 -121.13 -3.02
N LYS A 613 -93.14 -119.86 -2.62
CA LYS A 613 -94.47 -119.37 -2.19
C LYS A 613 -95.47 -119.36 -3.34
N LEU A 614 -95.09 -118.91 -4.53
CA LEU A 614 -95.96 -118.91 -5.70
C LEU A 614 -96.34 -120.35 -6.10
N ALA A 615 -95.39 -121.27 -6.09
CA ALA A 615 -95.67 -122.70 -6.32
C ALA A 615 -96.62 -123.27 -5.24
N GLU A 616 -96.49 -122.86 -3.98
CA GLU A 616 -97.47 -123.20 -2.94
C GLU A 616 -98.86 -122.60 -3.19
N GLU A 617 -98.93 -121.37 -3.66
CA GLU A 617 -100.19 -120.71 -4.01
C GLU A 617 -100.86 -121.35 -5.23
N GLU A 618 -100.09 -121.74 -6.25
CA GLU A 618 -100.57 -122.53 -7.39
C GLU A 618 -101.08 -123.89 -6.94
N ARG A 619 -100.34 -124.59 -6.05
CA ARG A 619 -100.81 -125.83 -5.43
C ARG A 619 -102.14 -125.60 -4.71
N ARG A 620 -102.28 -124.52 -3.94
CA ARG A 620 -103.54 -124.16 -3.25
C ARG A 620 -104.66 -123.86 -4.25
N ARG A 621 -104.39 -123.12 -5.34
CA ARG A 621 -105.35 -122.84 -6.42
C ARG A 621 -105.81 -124.13 -7.11
N LEU A 622 -104.90 -125.01 -7.49
CA LEU A 622 -105.23 -126.31 -8.10
C LEU A 622 -106.06 -127.18 -7.15
N VAL A 623 -105.78 -127.15 -5.85
CA VAL A 623 -106.63 -127.82 -4.84
C VAL A 623 -108.04 -127.21 -4.81
N THR A 624 -108.18 -125.88 -4.87
CA THR A 624 -109.51 -125.24 -4.93
C THR A 624 -110.25 -125.57 -6.23
N GLU A 625 -109.59 -125.55 -7.39
CA GLU A 625 -110.19 -125.93 -8.68
C GLU A 625 -110.60 -127.41 -8.70
N LEU A 626 -109.82 -128.31 -8.10
CA LEU A 626 -110.19 -129.71 -7.92
C LEU A 626 -111.48 -129.84 -7.11
N LEU A 627 -111.62 -129.08 -6.01
CA LEU A 627 -112.82 -129.08 -5.19
C LEU A 627 -114.05 -128.52 -5.94
N GLU A 628 -113.88 -127.49 -6.78
CA GLU A 628 -114.95 -126.96 -7.63
C GLU A 628 -115.34 -127.93 -8.75
N ARG A 629 -114.38 -128.60 -9.38
CA ARG A 629 -114.65 -129.65 -10.38
C ARG A 629 -115.38 -130.84 -9.75
N GLN A 630 -115.06 -131.22 -8.52
CA GLN A 630 -115.83 -132.21 -7.76
C GLN A 630 -117.26 -131.75 -7.46
N LYS A 631 -117.49 -130.46 -7.12
CA LYS A 631 -118.85 -129.91 -6.96
C LYS A 631 -119.64 -129.91 -8.28
N ASN A 632 -119.02 -129.55 -9.40
CA ASN A 632 -119.66 -129.54 -10.71
C ASN A 632 -119.99 -130.96 -11.22
N LEU A 633 -119.14 -131.96 -10.92
CA LEU A 633 -119.43 -133.37 -11.22
C LEU A 633 -120.63 -133.89 -10.42
N LYS A 634 -120.81 -133.44 -9.16
CA LYS A 634 -122.02 -133.71 -8.37
C LYS A 634 -123.26 -133.01 -8.97
N ALA A 635 -123.14 -131.78 -9.43
CA ALA A 635 -124.25 -131.04 -10.06
C ALA A 635 -124.68 -131.65 -11.42
N LEU A 636 -123.75 -132.15 -12.23
CA LEU A 636 -124.03 -132.84 -13.50
C LEU A 636 -124.69 -134.22 -13.29
N LYS A 637 -124.30 -134.97 -12.26
CA LYS A 637 -125.01 -136.21 -11.85
C LYS A 637 -126.47 -135.93 -11.45
N ASN A 638 -126.71 -134.87 -10.66
CA ASN A 638 -128.08 -134.49 -10.25
C ASN A 638 -128.93 -133.91 -11.40
N ARG A 639 -128.30 -133.36 -12.46
CA ARG A 639 -129.01 -132.81 -13.64
C ARG A 639 -129.43 -133.89 -14.65
N GLN A 640 -128.71 -135.01 -14.74
CA GLN A 640 -129.13 -136.16 -15.57
C GLN A 640 -130.32 -136.92 -14.98
N GLU A 641 -130.49 -136.93 -13.65
CA GLU A 641 -131.62 -137.59 -12.99
C GLU A 641 -132.95 -136.84 -13.13
N VAL A 642 -132.95 -135.52 -13.39
CA VAL A 642 -134.17 -134.69 -13.42
C VAL A 642 -134.69 -134.38 -14.84
N LEU A 643 -133.92 -134.64 -15.91
CA LEU A 643 -134.25 -134.20 -17.28
C LEU A 643 -134.69 -135.30 -18.27
N VAL A 644 -134.95 -136.54 -17.81
CA VAL A 644 -135.66 -137.57 -18.61
C VAL A 644 -137.19 -137.51 -18.42
N GLY A 645 -137.71 -136.57 -17.61
CA GLY A 645 -139.13 -136.49 -17.26
C GLY A 645 -139.89 -135.27 -17.77
N ARG A 646 -140.16 -135.23 -19.09
CA ARG A 646 -141.30 -134.53 -19.76
C ARG A 646 -141.19 -132.99 -19.91
N MET A 647 -140.84 -132.46 -21.08
CA MET A 647 -141.56 -132.35 -22.38
C MET A 647 -142.68 -131.30 -22.44
N ASP A 648 -142.48 -130.45 -23.45
CA ASP A 648 -143.17 -129.31 -24.04
C ASP A 648 -144.42 -129.76 -24.88
N PRO A 649 -145.07 -128.94 -25.74
CA PRO A 649 -145.81 -127.68 -25.55
C PRO A 649 -147.19 -127.72 -26.27
N ALA A 650 -148.22 -127.01 -25.77
CA ALA A 650 -149.24 -126.28 -26.56
C ALA A 650 -150.49 -125.89 -25.75
N GLN A 651 -150.88 -124.62 -25.89
CA GLN A 651 -152.19 -124.00 -25.60
C GLN A 651 -152.48 -123.42 -24.19
N ALA A 652 -152.68 -122.09 -24.20
CA ALA A 652 -153.81 -121.37 -23.60
C ALA A 652 -153.80 -121.03 -22.08
N ARG A 653 -153.65 -119.72 -21.76
CA ARG A 653 -154.75 -118.80 -21.35
C ARG A 653 -154.25 -117.42 -20.87
N LEU A 654 -155.00 -116.38 -21.26
CA LEU A 654 -154.88 -114.93 -20.93
C LEU A 654 -155.20 -114.55 -19.47
N SER A 655 -154.97 -113.27 -19.11
CA SER A 655 -155.93 -112.44 -18.34
C SER A 655 -155.73 -110.93 -18.64
N GLN A 656 -156.52 -110.30 -19.52
CA GLN A 656 -157.88 -109.68 -19.37
C GLN A 656 -157.93 -108.27 -18.74
N ALA A 657 -156.95 -107.84 -17.94
CA ALA A 657 -156.99 -106.50 -17.34
C ALA A 657 -156.36 -105.39 -18.21
N GLN A 658 -155.36 -105.72 -19.02
CA GLN A 658 -154.53 -104.71 -19.71
C GLN A 658 -155.11 -104.23 -21.05
N LEU A 659 -156.05 -104.97 -21.66
CA LEU A 659 -156.64 -104.63 -22.96
C LEU A 659 -157.96 -103.84 -22.87
N VAL A 660 -158.56 -103.71 -21.67
CA VAL A 660 -159.80 -102.94 -21.45
C VAL A 660 -159.51 -101.46 -21.12
N ILE A 661 -158.31 -101.14 -20.61
CA ILE A 661 -157.97 -99.78 -20.15
C ILE A 661 -157.45 -98.87 -21.29
N THR A 662 -156.88 -99.43 -22.35
CA THR A 662 -156.34 -98.66 -23.49
C THR A 662 -157.43 -98.31 -24.51
N ALA A 663 -158.41 -99.20 -24.74
CA ALA A 663 -159.49 -98.97 -25.70
C ALA A 663 -160.58 -97.98 -25.24
N ALA A 664 -160.72 -97.74 -23.92
CA ALA A 664 -161.70 -96.80 -23.38
C ALA A 664 -161.24 -95.33 -23.46
N LYS A 665 -159.93 -95.06 -23.37
CA LYS A 665 -159.37 -93.68 -23.38
C LYS A 665 -159.31 -93.04 -24.78
N GLU A 666 -159.23 -93.85 -25.83
CA GLU A 666 -159.17 -93.35 -27.21
C GLU A 666 -160.56 -93.09 -27.83
N ARG A 667 -161.65 -93.60 -27.22
CA ARG A 667 -163.03 -93.36 -27.69
C ARG A 667 -163.68 -92.08 -27.14
N GLU A 668 -163.22 -91.57 -25.98
CA GLU A 668 -163.80 -90.38 -25.32
C GLU A 668 -163.17 -89.05 -25.78
N THR A 669 -161.89 -89.09 -26.20
CA THR A 669 -161.14 -87.89 -26.64
C THR A 669 -161.47 -87.44 -28.07
N LEU A 670 -162.02 -88.34 -28.91
CA LEU A 670 -162.45 -88.04 -30.28
C LEU A 670 -163.90 -87.53 -30.37
N GLN A 671 -164.73 -87.70 -29.32
CA GLN A 671 -166.11 -87.19 -29.28
C GLN A 671 -166.20 -85.75 -28.72
N TYR A 672 -165.36 -85.38 -27.74
CA TYR A 672 -165.32 -84.02 -27.17
C TYR A 672 -164.81 -82.92 -28.13
N ARG A 673 -163.97 -83.28 -29.12
CA ARG A 673 -163.46 -82.30 -30.10
C ARG A 673 -164.46 -81.95 -31.19
N GLY A 674 -165.42 -82.83 -31.50
CA GLY A 674 -166.50 -82.56 -32.47
C GLY A 674 -167.50 -81.53 -31.97
N ASP A 675 -168.06 -81.72 -30.78
CA ASP A 675 -169.17 -80.88 -30.26
C ASP A 675 -168.74 -79.44 -29.90
N SER A 676 -167.45 -79.20 -29.64
CA SER A 676 -166.94 -77.86 -29.28
C SER A 676 -166.83 -76.90 -30.48
N LEU A 677 -166.64 -77.42 -31.69
CA LEU A 677 -166.44 -76.60 -32.89
C LEU A 677 -167.77 -76.11 -33.46
N ASP A 678 -168.84 -76.90 -33.39
CA ASP A 678 -170.16 -76.51 -33.89
C ASP A 678 -170.86 -75.46 -33.00
N ALA A 679 -170.59 -75.43 -31.69
CA ALA A 679 -171.14 -74.42 -30.78
C ALA A 679 -170.48 -73.03 -30.93
N ARG A 680 -169.22 -72.98 -31.38
CA ARG A 680 -168.46 -71.73 -31.52
C ARG A 680 -168.87 -70.95 -32.77
N ILE A 681 -169.22 -71.64 -33.85
CA ILE A 681 -169.67 -71.01 -35.10
C ILE A 681 -170.97 -70.22 -34.89
N ARG A 682 -171.94 -70.75 -34.13
CA ARG A 682 -173.23 -70.08 -33.89
C ARG A 682 -173.19 -68.85 -32.95
N ARG A 683 -172.10 -68.64 -32.19
CA ARG A 683 -171.92 -67.43 -31.33
C ARG A 683 -171.30 -66.27 -32.09
N MET A 684 -170.29 -66.53 -32.91
CA MET A 684 -169.58 -65.50 -33.70
C MET A 684 -170.55 -64.76 -34.64
N GLU A 685 -171.51 -65.47 -35.23
CA GLU A 685 -172.52 -64.87 -36.12
C GLU A 685 -173.44 -63.85 -35.41
N ARG A 686 -173.66 -63.96 -34.09
CA ARG A 686 -174.48 -63.00 -33.34
C ARG A 686 -173.69 -61.80 -32.80
N GLU A 687 -172.40 -61.95 -32.57
CA GLU A 687 -171.53 -60.87 -32.03
C GLU A 687 -171.17 -59.83 -33.10
N MET A 688 -171.01 -60.26 -34.36
CA MET A 688 -170.83 -59.39 -35.52
C MET A 688 -171.89 -58.29 -35.62
N LEU A 689 -173.17 -58.63 -35.42
CA LEU A 689 -174.30 -57.69 -35.52
C LEU A 689 -174.34 -56.63 -34.40
N LYS A 690 -173.72 -56.87 -33.23
CA LYS A 690 -173.70 -55.89 -32.13
C LYS A 690 -172.56 -54.87 -32.27
N LEU A 691 -171.44 -55.26 -32.86
CA LEU A 691 -170.26 -54.39 -33.04
C LEU A 691 -170.49 -53.29 -34.08
N GLU A 692 -171.31 -53.54 -35.11
CA GLU A 692 -171.64 -52.48 -36.07
C GLU A 692 -172.40 -51.30 -35.45
N LYS A 693 -173.25 -51.56 -34.44
CA LYS A 693 -174.02 -50.48 -33.78
C LYS A 693 -173.18 -49.59 -32.87
N THR A 694 -172.14 -50.10 -32.21
CA THR A 694 -171.30 -49.31 -31.29
C THR A 694 -170.33 -48.37 -32.02
N ILE A 695 -169.85 -48.77 -33.20
CA ILE A 695 -168.93 -47.92 -33.98
C ILE A 695 -169.61 -46.63 -34.46
N ALA A 696 -170.92 -46.68 -34.76
CA ALA A 696 -171.66 -45.51 -35.20
C ALA A 696 -171.70 -44.39 -34.13
N VAL A 697 -171.84 -44.75 -32.84
CA VAL A 697 -171.92 -43.78 -31.73
C VAL A 697 -170.57 -43.11 -31.45
N ILE A 698 -169.45 -43.85 -31.50
CA ILE A 698 -168.11 -43.32 -31.21
C ILE A 698 -167.64 -42.28 -32.25
N LYS A 699 -168.05 -42.43 -33.52
CA LYS A 699 -167.66 -41.46 -34.56
C LYS A 699 -168.24 -40.07 -34.32
N ALA A 700 -169.45 -39.98 -33.75
CA ALA A 700 -170.09 -38.69 -33.51
C ALA A 700 -169.38 -37.87 -32.41
N SER A 701 -169.01 -38.49 -31.27
CA SER A 701 -168.41 -37.77 -30.13
C SER A 701 -166.99 -37.26 -30.42
N ASN A 702 -166.19 -38.01 -31.18
CA ASN A 702 -164.81 -37.62 -31.51
C ASN A 702 -164.72 -36.38 -32.41
N SER A 703 -165.77 -36.08 -33.19
CA SER A 703 -165.81 -34.87 -34.03
C SER A 703 -165.88 -33.59 -33.19
N LEU A 704 -166.65 -33.60 -32.10
CA LEU A 704 -166.84 -32.46 -31.20
C LEU A 704 -165.58 -32.13 -30.37
N TYR A 705 -164.77 -33.13 -30.00
CA TYR A 705 -163.58 -32.91 -29.16
C TYR A 705 -162.41 -32.26 -29.91
N LYS A 706 -162.31 -32.44 -31.23
CA LYS A 706 -161.22 -31.87 -32.04
C LYS A 706 -161.26 -30.34 -32.13
N HIS A 707 -162.44 -29.73 -32.11
CA HIS A 707 -162.58 -28.28 -32.29
C HIS A 707 -162.04 -27.43 -31.13
N LYS A 708 -161.70 -28.02 -29.98
CA LYS A 708 -161.16 -27.28 -28.82
C LYS A 708 -159.63 -27.15 -28.80
N PHE A 709 -158.93 -27.64 -29.81
CA PHE A 709 -157.44 -27.66 -29.86
C PHE A 709 -156.83 -26.80 -30.99
N ASP A 710 -157.58 -25.88 -31.59
CA ASP A 710 -157.03 -24.96 -32.60
C ASP A 710 -156.24 -23.79 -31.94
N LYS A 711 -155.14 -23.34 -32.57
CA LYS A 711 -154.06 -22.51 -31.98
C LYS A 711 -154.22 -20.99 -32.26
N VAL A 712 -153.90 -20.12 -31.28
CA VAL A 712 -153.98 -18.62 -31.34
C VAL A 712 -152.76 -18.00 -32.10
N SER A 713 -152.92 -16.82 -32.75
CA SER A 713 -152.03 -16.23 -33.77
C SER A 713 -151.23 -14.98 -33.33
N ASP A 714 -150.03 -14.77 -33.94
CA ASP A 714 -148.97 -13.76 -33.75
C ASP A 714 -149.33 -12.24 -33.66
N LYS A 715 -150.60 -11.86 -33.47
CA LYS A 715 -151.00 -10.44 -33.35
C LYS A 715 -151.05 -9.91 -31.91
N ASP A 716 -150.60 -10.69 -30.93
CA ASP A 716 -150.70 -10.32 -29.51
C ASP A 716 -149.54 -9.41 -29.03
N GLU A 717 -149.88 -8.38 -28.24
CA GLU A 717 -149.01 -7.26 -27.85
C GLU A 717 -147.75 -7.64 -27.04
N ALA A 718 -147.76 -8.77 -26.34
CA ALA A 718 -146.69 -9.17 -25.42
C ALA A 718 -145.33 -9.42 -26.11
N VAL A 719 -145.32 -9.77 -27.41
CA VAL A 719 -144.10 -10.13 -28.13
C VAL A 719 -143.28 -8.90 -28.58
N GLN A 720 -143.90 -7.71 -28.68
CA GLN A 720 -143.21 -6.52 -29.22
C GLN A 720 -142.26 -5.83 -28.22
N THR A 721 -142.58 -5.85 -26.92
CA THR A 721 -141.81 -5.16 -25.87
C THR A 721 -140.42 -5.77 -25.65
N GLN A 722 -140.28 -7.08 -25.87
CA GLN A 722 -139.02 -7.81 -25.69
C GLN A 722 -137.91 -7.37 -26.66
N LYS A 723 -138.26 -6.87 -27.86
CA LYS A 723 -137.26 -6.48 -28.87
C LYS A 723 -136.56 -5.16 -28.55
N ALA A 724 -137.23 -4.21 -27.91
CA ALA A 724 -136.70 -2.86 -27.66
C ALA A 724 -135.57 -2.81 -26.61
N LEU A 725 -135.58 -3.71 -25.62
CA LEU A 725 -134.57 -3.71 -24.55
C LEU A 725 -133.20 -4.24 -25.02
N LYS A 726 -133.15 -5.08 -26.06
CA LYS A 726 -131.90 -5.68 -26.55
C LYS A 726 -130.98 -4.69 -27.29
N THR A 727 -131.52 -3.63 -27.85
CA THR A 727 -130.72 -2.65 -28.63
C THR A 727 -129.89 -1.74 -27.72
N LYS A 728 -130.44 -1.26 -26.61
CA LYS A 728 -129.74 -0.35 -25.67
C LYS A 728 -128.47 -0.96 -25.05
N PHE A 729 -128.43 -2.27 -24.83
CA PHE A 729 -127.26 -2.93 -24.24
C PHE A 729 -126.02 -2.90 -25.16
N LYS A 730 -126.20 -2.89 -26.49
CA LYS A 730 -125.09 -2.88 -27.45
C LYS A 730 -124.32 -1.56 -27.47
N GLU A 731 -125.00 -0.43 -27.25
CA GLU A 731 -124.38 0.90 -27.35
C GLU A 731 -123.37 1.16 -26.22
N LEU A 732 -123.69 0.75 -24.99
CA LEU A 732 -122.82 0.94 -23.82
C LEU A 732 -121.48 0.19 -23.93
N LYS A 733 -121.47 -0.99 -24.58
CA LYS A 733 -120.26 -1.80 -24.74
C LYS A 733 -119.20 -1.12 -25.62
N ASN A 734 -119.63 -0.36 -26.64
CA ASN A 734 -118.72 0.29 -27.58
C ASN A 734 -118.03 1.54 -26.99
N ALA A 735 -118.61 2.18 -25.97
CA ALA A 735 -117.99 3.35 -25.33
C ALA A 735 -116.79 2.95 -24.45
N MET A 736 -116.86 1.78 -23.80
CA MET A 736 -115.79 1.29 -22.92
C MET A 736 -114.51 0.90 -23.68
N SER A 737 -114.64 0.36 -24.89
CA SER A 737 -113.47 -0.04 -25.69
C SER A 737 -112.65 1.15 -26.20
N ARG A 738 -113.27 2.30 -26.46
CA ARG A 738 -112.56 3.52 -26.91
C ARG A 738 -111.61 4.08 -25.83
N ARG A 739 -112.08 4.17 -24.57
CA ARG A 739 -111.25 4.65 -23.45
C ARG A 739 -110.03 3.79 -23.16
N ALA A 740 -110.08 2.49 -23.44
CA ALA A 740 -108.94 1.59 -23.25
C ALA A 740 -107.81 1.85 -24.26
N LEU A 741 -108.14 2.34 -25.47
CA LEU A 741 -107.16 2.61 -26.52
C LEU A 741 -106.36 3.90 -26.23
N GLU A 742 -107.06 4.96 -25.79
CA GLU A 742 -106.45 6.24 -25.41
C GLU A 742 -105.43 6.08 -24.26
N ALA A 743 -105.70 5.21 -23.29
CA ALA A 743 -104.79 4.95 -22.17
C ALA A 743 -103.44 4.34 -22.62
N ASN A 744 -103.44 3.50 -23.66
CA ASN A 744 -102.21 2.90 -24.18
C ASN A 744 -101.34 3.92 -24.93
N GLU A 745 -101.93 4.88 -25.64
CA GLU A 745 -101.20 5.95 -26.34
C GLU A 745 -100.49 6.90 -25.36
N PHE A 746 -101.07 7.18 -24.20
CA PHE A 746 -100.40 7.95 -23.15
C PHE A 746 -99.22 7.18 -22.54
N GLN A 747 -99.28 5.85 -22.47
CA GLN A 747 -98.20 5.04 -21.91
C GLN A 747 -96.99 4.96 -22.86
N THR A 748 -97.21 4.90 -24.17
CA THR A 748 -96.11 4.91 -25.16
C THR A 748 -95.41 6.26 -25.25
N THR A 749 -96.16 7.36 -25.22
CA THR A 749 -95.59 8.71 -25.21
C THR A 749 -94.75 8.99 -23.96
N ALA A 750 -95.16 8.52 -22.78
CA ALA A 750 -94.37 8.63 -21.55
C ALA A 750 -93.01 7.91 -21.65
N ARG A 751 -92.96 6.72 -22.26
CA ARG A 751 -91.71 5.97 -22.46
C ARG A 751 -90.74 6.72 -23.38
N ASN A 752 -91.23 7.23 -24.52
CA ASN A 752 -90.41 7.98 -25.45
C ASN A 752 -89.79 9.23 -24.80
N LYS A 753 -90.58 9.95 -23.99
CA LYS A 753 -90.06 11.12 -23.24
C LYS A 753 -89.03 10.75 -22.18
N GLN A 754 -89.13 9.56 -21.60
CA GLN A 754 -88.13 9.06 -20.64
C GLN A 754 -86.80 8.69 -21.32
N GLU A 755 -86.84 8.23 -22.56
CA GLU A 755 -85.64 7.96 -23.38
C GLU A 755 -84.96 9.26 -23.84
N GLU A 756 -85.73 10.27 -24.27
CA GLU A 756 -85.20 11.61 -24.58
C GLU A 756 -84.48 12.24 -23.37
N LEU A 757 -85.03 12.07 -22.17
CA LEU A 757 -84.46 12.61 -20.93
C LEU A 757 -83.11 11.95 -20.60
N ARG A 758 -82.96 10.64 -20.86
CA ARG A 758 -81.68 9.93 -20.71
C ARG A 758 -80.64 10.40 -21.71
N ALA A 759 -81.03 10.66 -22.95
CA ALA A 759 -80.13 11.20 -23.97
C ALA A 759 -79.62 12.61 -23.57
N LEU A 760 -80.50 13.48 -23.07
CA LEU A 760 -80.13 14.80 -22.56
C LEU A 760 -79.21 14.74 -21.33
N GLN A 761 -79.41 13.78 -20.42
CA GLN A 761 -78.52 13.58 -19.28
C GLN A 761 -77.11 13.15 -19.71
N PHE A 762 -77.00 12.34 -20.75
CA PHE A 762 -75.70 11.95 -21.31
C PHE A 762 -74.99 13.14 -21.96
N GLU A 763 -75.72 13.98 -22.72
CA GLU A 763 -75.16 15.21 -23.26
C GLU A 763 -74.74 16.20 -22.17
N GLN A 764 -75.50 16.34 -21.08
CA GLN A 764 -75.16 17.17 -19.94
C GLN A 764 -73.86 16.72 -19.26
N GLN A 765 -73.64 15.41 -19.11
CA GLN A 765 -72.39 14.87 -18.57
C GLN A 765 -71.20 15.14 -19.50
N ARG A 766 -71.39 14.99 -20.81
CA ARG A 766 -70.35 15.31 -21.81
C ARG A 766 -69.97 16.78 -21.78
N VAL A 767 -70.97 17.67 -21.76
CA VAL A 767 -70.75 19.13 -21.65
C VAL A 767 -70.08 19.47 -20.31
N GLY A 768 -70.48 18.83 -19.21
CA GLY A 768 -69.83 19.00 -17.90
C GLY A 768 -68.34 18.64 -17.91
N HIS A 769 -67.95 17.55 -18.58
CA HIS A 769 -66.53 17.20 -18.75
C HIS A 769 -65.78 18.20 -19.62
N THR A 770 -66.37 18.67 -20.73
CA THR A 770 -65.73 19.71 -21.54
C THR A 770 -65.60 21.03 -20.78
N GLN A 771 -66.57 21.38 -19.93
CA GLN A 771 -66.52 22.58 -19.10
C GLN A 771 -65.44 22.47 -18.02
N GLN A 772 -65.25 21.30 -17.41
CA GLN A 772 -64.16 21.04 -16.46
C GLN A 772 -62.78 21.15 -17.12
N GLN A 773 -62.63 20.67 -18.35
CA GLN A 773 -61.39 20.82 -19.12
C GLN A 773 -61.12 22.30 -19.45
N MET A 774 -62.12 23.03 -19.92
CA MET A 774 -62.00 24.47 -20.20
C MET A 774 -61.69 25.28 -18.92
N MET A 775 -62.22 24.90 -17.76
CA MET A 775 -61.89 25.53 -16.48
C MET A 775 -60.43 25.27 -16.07
N GLN A 776 -59.91 24.07 -16.28
CA GLN A 776 -58.50 23.77 -16.02
C GLN A 776 -57.56 24.55 -16.95
N GLU A 777 -57.93 24.68 -18.22
CA GLU A 777 -57.18 25.51 -19.18
C GLU A 777 -57.26 27.00 -18.80
N TYR A 778 -58.44 27.48 -18.37
CA TYR A 778 -58.59 28.84 -17.87
C TYR A 778 -57.73 29.11 -16.64
N ASP A 779 -57.72 28.20 -15.66
CA ASP A 779 -56.90 28.33 -14.46
C ASP A 779 -55.40 28.35 -14.79
N ALA A 780 -54.95 27.52 -15.73
CA ALA A 780 -53.57 27.53 -16.23
C ALA A 780 -53.21 28.88 -16.90
N VAL A 781 -54.08 29.40 -17.77
CA VAL A 781 -53.89 30.69 -18.42
C VAL A 781 -53.91 31.84 -17.41
N THR A 782 -54.76 31.79 -16.38
CA THR A 782 -54.74 32.82 -15.32
C THR A 782 -53.46 32.79 -14.50
N HIS A 783 -52.89 31.60 -14.26
CA HIS A 783 -51.59 31.47 -13.61
C HIS A 783 -50.47 32.07 -14.47
N ASP A 784 -50.48 31.80 -15.78
CA ASP A 784 -49.53 32.39 -16.73
C ASP A 784 -49.68 33.92 -16.82
N ILE A 785 -50.91 34.45 -16.80
CA ILE A 785 -51.15 35.91 -16.78
C ILE A 785 -50.63 36.53 -15.48
N LEU A 786 -50.78 35.87 -14.33
CA LEU A 786 -50.27 36.37 -13.05
C LEU A 786 -48.73 36.41 -13.05
N THR A 787 -48.06 35.38 -13.55
CA THR A 787 -46.60 35.37 -13.65
C THR A 787 -46.08 36.42 -14.64
N LEU A 788 -46.76 36.62 -15.76
CA LEU A 788 -46.46 37.69 -16.71
C LEU A 788 -46.72 39.08 -16.13
N ARG A 789 -47.76 39.27 -15.31
CA ARG A 789 -48.00 40.54 -14.58
C ARG A 789 -46.92 40.81 -13.54
N GLU A 790 -46.47 39.80 -12.81
CA GLU A 790 -45.34 39.95 -11.89
C GLU A 790 -44.05 40.33 -12.63
N ALA A 791 -43.80 39.74 -13.80
CA ALA A 791 -42.68 40.11 -14.65
C ALA A 791 -42.82 41.55 -15.18
N ALA A 792 -44.01 41.95 -15.64
CA ALA A 792 -44.29 43.32 -16.09
C ALA A 792 -44.06 44.35 -14.99
N VAL A 793 -44.53 44.09 -13.76
CA VAL A 793 -44.28 44.98 -12.60
C VAL A 793 -42.78 45.08 -12.29
N ARG A 794 -42.00 43.99 -12.43
CA ARG A 794 -40.54 44.05 -12.27
C ARG A 794 -39.87 44.87 -13.37
N TYR A 795 -40.34 44.75 -14.62
CA TYR A 795 -39.83 45.55 -15.73
C TYR A 795 -40.22 47.02 -15.59
N ASP A 796 -41.45 47.35 -15.19
CA ASP A 796 -41.90 48.73 -14.94
C ASP A 796 -41.12 49.37 -13.80
N GLN A 797 -40.85 48.64 -12.71
CA GLN A 797 -39.98 49.12 -11.63
C GLN A 797 -38.52 49.32 -12.08
N ALA A 798 -38.03 48.53 -13.03
CA ALA A 798 -36.70 48.71 -13.62
C ALA A 798 -36.66 49.91 -14.59
N ILE A 799 -37.74 50.14 -15.35
CA ILE A 799 -37.91 51.28 -16.25
C ILE A 799 -38.05 52.59 -15.48
N GLU A 800 -38.83 52.63 -14.39
CA GLU A 800 -38.94 53.80 -13.49
C GLU A 800 -37.57 54.16 -12.88
N LYS A 801 -36.81 53.17 -12.39
CA LYS A 801 -35.44 53.37 -11.89
C LYS A 801 -34.44 53.81 -12.96
N ALA A 802 -34.70 53.49 -14.23
CA ALA A 802 -33.91 53.96 -15.36
C ALA A 802 -34.31 55.38 -15.80
N LYS A 803 -35.61 55.74 -15.71
CA LYS A 803 -36.13 57.09 -15.98
C LYS A 803 -35.58 58.14 -15.00
N GLU A 804 -35.33 57.77 -13.74
CA GLU A 804 -34.70 58.66 -12.75
C GLU A 804 -33.24 59.05 -13.09
N LYS A 805 -32.58 58.34 -14.02
CA LYS A 805 -31.16 58.54 -14.38
C LYS A 805 -30.95 59.16 -15.77
N VAL A 806 -32.01 59.54 -16.48
CA VAL A 806 -31.97 60.02 -17.86
C VAL A 806 -32.61 61.40 -17.98
N ASP A 807 -32.06 62.26 -18.84
CA ASP A 807 -32.47 63.64 -19.04
C ASP A 807 -33.92 63.75 -19.57
N ALA A 808 -34.71 64.71 -19.03
CA ALA A 808 -36.16 64.78 -19.24
C ALA A 808 -36.60 65.06 -20.70
N ALA A 809 -35.67 65.45 -21.58
CA ALA A 809 -35.90 65.57 -23.01
C ALA A 809 -35.87 64.19 -23.71
N VAL A 810 -34.93 63.33 -23.32
CA VAL A 810 -34.76 61.98 -23.90
C VAL A 810 -35.88 61.05 -23.44
N ALA A 811 -36.36 61.19 -22.20
CA ALA A 811 -37.53 60.45 -21.71
C ALA A 811 -38.81 60.80 -22.50
N ARG A 812 -38.98 62.06 -22.91
CA ARG A 812 -40.13 62.51 -23.72
C ARG A 812 -40.04 62.03 -25.17
N ASP A 813 -38.86 61.99 -25.76
CA ASP A 813 -38.66 61.44 -27.10
C ASP A 813 -38.91 59.92 -27.13
N VAL A 814 -38.46 59.18 -26.11
CA VAL A 814 -38.77 57.75 -25.99
C VAL A 814 -40.27 57.52 -25.77
N GLU A 815 -40.96 58.35 -24.99
CA GLU A 815 -42.42 58.28 -24.85
C GLU A 815 -43.16 58.61 -26.16
N LEU A 816 -42.66 59.55 -26.96
CA LEU A 816 -43.19 59.84 -28.30
C LEU A 816 -42.99 58.67 -29.28
N VAL A 817 -41.84 58.00 -29.24
CA VAL A 817 -41.60 56.80 -30.05
C VAL A 817 -42.49 55.65 -29.59
N CYS A 818 -42.58 55.39 -28.28
CA CYS A 818 -43.45 54.34 -27.75
C CYS A 818 -44.94 54.61 -28.01
N THR A 819 -45.40 55.87 -27.97
CA THR A 819 -46.79 56.21 -28.32
C THR A 819 -47.06 56.03 -29.81
N ARG A 820 -46.08 56.33 -30.67
CA ARG A 820 -46.17 56.04 -32.11
C ARG A 820 -46.21 54.55 -32.42
N GLU A 821 -45.33 53.75 -31.82
CA GLU A 821 -45.33 52.29 -31.98
C GLU A 821 -46.60 51.64 -31.43
N ARG A 822 -47.13 52.15 -30.30
CA ARG A 822 -48.43 51.72 -29.76
C ARG A 822 -49.58 52.06 -30.71
N LEU A 823 -49.55 53.23 -31.36
CA LEU A 823 -50.54 53.60 -32.37
C LEU A 823 -50.44 52.68 -33.61
N ASP A 824 -49.23 52.41 -34.11
CA ASP A 824 -49.06 51.52 -35.27
C ASP A 824 -49.50 50.08 -34.95
N SER A 825 -49.21 49.60 -33.73
CA SER A 825 -49.67 48.28 -33.24
C SER A 825 -51.19 48.23 -33.06
N ALA A 826 -51.81 49.29 -32.52
CA ALA A 826 -53.27 49.38 -32.38
C ALA A 826 -53.97 49.44 -33.75
N VAL A 827 -53.40 50.15 -34.74
CA VAL A 827 -53.93 50.22 -36.10
C VAL A 827 -53.84 48.86 -36.79
N THR A 828 -52.73 48.14 -36.65
CA THR A 828 -52.58 46.79 -37.22
C THR A 828 -53.52 45.78 -36.57
N GLN A 829 -53.71 45.84 -35.25
CA GLN A 829 -54.69 44.99 -34.56
C GLN A 829 -56.13 45.33 -34.95
N LEU A 830 -56.49 46.61 -35.06
CA LEU A 830 -57.81 47.05 -35.50
C LEU A 830 -58.10 46.59 -36.94
N LEU A 831 -57.13 46.69 -37.83
CA LEU A 831 -57.24 46.17 -39.20
C LEU A 831 -57.35 44.63 -39.21
N GLY A 832 -56.61 43.93 -38.35
CA GLY A 832 -56.71 42.47 -38.21
C GLY A 832 -58.10 42.00 -37.74
N VAL A 833 -58.62 42.61 -36.67
CA VAL A 833 -59.95 42.28 -36.14
C VAL A 833 -61.06 42.66 -37.13
N ALA A 834 -60.92 43.79 -37.83
CA ALA A 834 -61.87 44.18 -38.86
C ALA A 834 -61.87 43.19 -40.04
N ARG A 835 -60.72 42.58 -40.37
CA ARG A 835 -60.61 41.55 -41.41
C ARG A 835 -61.32 40.27 -41.02
N ASP A 836 -61.21 39.85 -39.76
CA ASP A 836 -61.89 38.67 -39.24
C ASP A 836 -63.41 38.87 -39.12
N ALA A 837 -63.87 40.13 -39.03
CA ALA A 837 -65.28 40.49 -38.98
C ALA A 837 -65.96 40.62 -40.37
N GLY A 838 -65.20 40.61 -41.47
CA GLY A 838 -65.70 40.61 -42.84
C GLY A 838 -65.22 41.78 -43.71
N GLU A 839 -65.10 41.58 -45.03
CA GLU A 839 -64.47 42.54 -45.95
C GLU A 839 -65.16 43.93 -45.98
N GLU A 840 -66.48 44.00 -45.83
CA GLU A 840 -67.21 45.28 -45.77
C GLU A 840 -66.85 46.11 -44.54
N VAL A 841 -66.64 45.45 -43.39
CA VAL A 841 -66.24 46.11 -42.13
C VAL A 841 -64.78 46.53 -42.21
N PHE A 842 -63.93 45.70 -42.79
CA PHE A 842 -62.54 46.02 -43.05
C PHE A 842 -62.39 47.26 -43.94
N ASP A 843 -63.15 47.34 -45.04
CA ASP A 843 -63.09 48.49 -45.94
C ASP A 843 -63.65 49.77 -45.31
N ALA A 844 -64.72 49.69 -44.51
CA ALA A 844 -65.24 50.83 -43.75
C ALA A 844 -64.23 51.34 -42.71
N VAL A 845 -63.60 50.44 -41.95
CA VAL A 845 -62.58 50.80 -40.94
C VAL A 845 -61.33 51.34 -41.60
N ARG A 846 -60.90 50.77 -42.74
CA ARG A 846 -59.76 51.27 -43.52
C ARG A 846 -60.04 52.65 -44.10
N GLN A 847 -61.23 52.90 -44.65
CA GLN A 847 -61.61 54.23 -45.14
C GLN A 847 -61.64 55.27 -44.01
N MET A 848 -62.13 54.91 -42.82
CA MET A 848 -62.13 55.78 -41.65
C MET A 848 -60.72 56.10 -41.13
N LEU A 849 -59.79 55.14 -41.18
CA LEU A 849 -58.40 55.35 -40.79
C LEU A 849 -57.65 56.24 -41.81
N VAL A 850 -57.90 56.05 -43.10
CA VAL A 850 -57.35 56.90 -44.17
C VAL A 850 -57.92 58.33 -44.12
N ALA A 851 -59.22 58.49 -43.84
CA ALA A 851 -59.86 59.79 -43.69
C ALA A 851 -59.27 60.63 -42.54
N ASN A 852 -58.77 59.97 -41.49
CA ASN A 852 -58.16 60.63 -40.33
C ASN A 852 -56.64 60.79 -40.42
N GLN A 853 -56.04 60.63 -41.62
CA GLN A 853 -54.60 60.77 -41.89
C GLN A 853 -53.71 59.84 -41.06
N VAL A 854 -54.24 58.72 -40.56
CA VAL A 854 -53.45 57.71 -39.84
C VAL A 854 -52.78 56.81 -40.88
N PRO A 855 -51.44 56.67 -40.88
CA PRO A 855 -50.73 55.90 -41.89
C PRO A 855 -51.10 54.42 -41.81
N THR A 856 -52.01 53.97 -42.67
CA THR A 856 -52.29 52.54 -42.87
C THR A 856 -51.17 51.98 -43.73
N GLY A 857 -50.09 51.49 -43.11
CA GLY A 857 -48.91 50.97 -43.81
C GLY A 857 -49.17 49.69 -44.60
N VAL A 858 -49.90 49.78 -45.73
CA VAL A 858 -49.99 48.76 -46.78
C VAL A 858 -50.28 49.45 -48.13
N SER A 859 -49.26 49.53 -48.98
CA SER A 859 -49.40 49.26 -50.41
C SER A 859 -49.52 47.76 -50.62
#